data_AF-A0A2T3AS69-F1
#
_entry.id   AF-A0A2T3AS69-F1
#
_cell.length_a   1.000
_cell.length_b   1.000
_cell.length_c   1.000
_cell.angle_alpha   90.00
_cell.angle_beta   90.00
_cell.angle_gamma   90.00
#
_symmetry.space_group_name_H-M   'P 1'
#
loop_
_entity.id
_entity.type
_entity.pdbx_description
1 polymer ?
#
loop_
_entity_poly.entity_id
_entity_poly.type
_entity_poly.pdbx_seq_one_letter_code
_entity_poly.pdbx_strand_id
1 'polypeptide(L)'
;MAPSFLKDLRRRSKASFTTDKSTDSSIGGSNGTNGSAPMAASSSTLNSTYGSTTPPAVPISRSTSNLPQTSNGPPALPTSTRPNLSTSSSSRYSVSGMSGLGAPSQSSSLPTSQYAPRVLSIADNTWVYQKVLLIYGTIADPATQALDGNLTVSRLDDGFPPTYWPVSESHFKALVYLTPGPNRLRFDFTSPKLANSNTSNPIHSSYLTIHMLPPLTAPPLQLVILLGKDSPGTFDATPARIEKEGNGLETAIRKFRMAAYLWQAFTAEQMFRNKLGRRVFRMEEEWVTGTSHYRDREMGTMRSEAKIHIVRSSKTVAELRDLDLAQQNPQAKRKGDLFGIASEAVKDYFKPQPGQKQYVSVLLLDAHWDRAAKTITGHAALGGGGGEIQLAIFGSHALHSYPSSFEEVVPAFSDCTPTDTDYVANDCNESGSSWEAANIGIGAHLHETGHLFGCPHQENGIMLRDYVTLNRSFTTREPYSTRTKSKGGLVLRKDECTWHRLDCLRFRGHPCFALPTDPPRHADDSVHVWPVDNGNVIVTAASGVAYLEIFTQGDDLCHTWQEFGDGNGNGPIQKQIILTEPELRNRLPEDRRKSKMKLSIKSCAGGSHEVEDFSLLTSKVSRLKLPNGQLAFRSSKLGLSQMEGSRPEEMIFNSAIQQTKLLTQVRVYHGFALDGIELVYEDSTSQLFGKRGGKEGGSEFNLDTRRGEYITGFYVRSGFWVDGIAIMTSLGRKSPVFGNANGGSGHTLIPPRGYCIAGVTGSRAVEKQKKLLRENTGHFSMIKMLHLADLITALNGFCGVMSIFSSMRYCLGPPSAYGNLWAALAFMPFGLFFDFMDGKVARWRKKSSLMGQELDSLADLVSFGVSPAAAAFAVGLRTPVDHLLLSFFVLCGLTRLARFNITVANVPKDASGKSQYFEGTPIPTSLSIAALMAYWVKKGWILDNLPLGVWAQGTMFEFHPVVGLFVLSGVLMTSKTIHIPKP
;
A
#
# COMPACT_ATOMS: atom_id res chain seq x y z
N MET A 1 -67.86 18.55 -14.08
CA MET A 1 -67.89 19.79 -13.27
C MET A 1 -67.60 19.40 -11.83
N ALA A 2 -66.70 20.15 -11.21
CA ALA A 2 -66.08 19.88 -9.91
C ALA A 2 -67.09 19.76 -8.75
N PRO A 3 -66.85 18.81 -7.83
CA PRO A 3 -67.40 18.90 -6.48
C PRO A 3 -66.45 18.44 -5.34
N SER A 4 -66.73 19.03 -4.17
CA SER A 4 -66.75 18.45 -2.80
C SER A 4 -65.49 17.88 -2.16
N PHE A 5 -65.30 17.81 -0.83
CA PHE A 5 -65.80 18.45 0.40
C PHE A 5 -65.24 17.54 1.53
N LEU A 6 -64.80 18.13 2.66
CA LEU A 6 -64.73 17.57 4.03
C LEU A 6 -64.19 16.16 4.33
N LYS A 7 -63.65 16.04 5.57
CA LYS A 7 -63.77 14.87 6.47
C LYS A 7 -63.03 13.61 5.96
N ASP A 8 -62.55 12.65 6.75
CA ASP A 8 -62.80 12.23 8.11
C ASP A 8 -61.78 11.10 8.43
N LEU A 9 -61.68 10.76 9.72
CA LEU A 9 -61.54 9.39 10.28
C LEU A 9 -60.31 8.51 9.92
N ARG A 10 -59.43 8.10 10.84
CA ARG A 10 -59.59 7.24 12.05
C ARG A 10 -59.60 5.72 11.74
N ARG A 11 -58.59 5.02 12.31
CA ARG A 11 -58.53 3.64 12.89
C ARG A 11 -58.92 2.39 12.07
N ARG A 12 -58.13 1.33 12.41
CA ARG A 12 -58.49 -0.11 12.57
C ARG A 12 -58.72 -0.86 11.24
N SER A 13 -58.44 -2.16 11.06
CA SER A 13 -58.17 -3.29 11.98
C SER A 13 -57.73 -4.54 11.20
N LYS A 14 -57.11 -5.47 11.94
CA LYS A 14 -57.09 -6.94 11.86
C LYS A 14 -58.07 -7.65 10.90
N ALA A 15 -57.58 -8.73 10.27
CA ALA A 15 -58.09 -10.13 10.26
C ALA A 15 -57.53 -10.84 9.01
N SER A 16 -56.61 -11.81 9.09
CA SER A 16 -56.81 -13.26 9.31
C SER A 16 -57.83 -13.92 8.39
N PHE A 17 -57.38 -14.82 7.50
CA PHE A 17 -58.07 -16.06 7.12
C PHE A 17 -57.07 -17.12 6.61
N THR A 18 -57.44 -18.37 6.85
CA THR A 18 -56.70 -19.63 6.89
C THR A 18 -57.03 -20.55 5.70
N THR A 19 -56.07 -21.45 5.39
CA THR A 19 -56.17 -22.84 4.82
C THR A 19 -56.82 -23.02 3.43
N ASP A 20 -56.33 -23.86 2.51
CA ASP A 20 -56.05 -25.30 2.63
C ASP A 20 -55.08 -25.90 1.57
N LYS A 21 -54.69 -27.17 1.85
CA LYS A 21 -53.72 -28.09 1.20
C LYS A 21 -53.95 -28.48 -0.28
N SER A 22 -52.87 -28.84 -1.00
CA SER A 22 -52.51 -30.23 -1.41
C SER A 22 -51.32 -30.32 -2.41
N THR A 23 -50.38 -31.25 -2.14
CA THR A 23 -49.55 -32.16 -3.01
C THR A 23 -49.16 -31.74 -4.45
N ASP A 24 -47.99 -32.00 -5.05
CA ASP A 24 -46.87 -32.92 -4.81
C ASP A 24 -45.67 -32.56 -5.74
N SER A 25 -44.50 -33.16 -5.48
CA SER A 25 -43.39 -33.50 -6.42
C SER A 25 -42.44 -32.45 -7.07
N SER A 26 -41.22 -32.41 -6.51
CA SER A 26 -39.89 -32.58 -7.15
C SER A 26 -39.23 -31.55 -8.08
N ILE A 27 -37.89 -31.45 -7.88
CA ILE A 27 -36.79 -30.92 -8.72
C ILE A 27 -36.37 -29.47 -8.42
N GLY A 28 -35.21 -29.35 -7.75
CA GLY A 28 -34.58 -28.11 -7.32
C GLY A 28 -33.59 -27.54 -8.33
N GLY A 29 -33.76 -26.25 -8.61
CA GLY A 29 -32.82 -25.35 -9.29
C GLY A 29 -32.87 -23.97 -8.62
N SER A 30 -31.71 -23.33 -8.61
CA SER A 30 -31.32 -22.02 -8.02
C SER A 30 -32.27 -20.83 -8.25
N ASN A 31 -32.48 -19.98 -7.22
CA ASN A 31 -31.93 -18.61 -7.11
C ASN A 31 -32.60 -17.74 -6.01
N GLY A 32 -31.75 -17.11 -5.19
CA GLY A 32 -31.72 -15.67 -4.85
C GLY A 32 -32.93 -14.95 -4.22
N THR A 33 -32.67 -14.30 -3.08
CA THR A 33 -32.89 -12.84 -2.81
C THR A 33 -32.38 -12.52 -1.40
N ASN A 34 -31.26 -11.80 -1.26
CA ASN A 34 -31.11 -10.34 -1.18
C ASN A 34 -31.77 -9.68 0.05
N GLY A 35 -30.95 -9.47 1.09
CA GLY A 35 -31.13 -8.45 2.11
C GLY A 35 -29.87 -7.60 2.19
N SER A 36 -29.96 -6.35 1.74
CA SER A 36 -28.90 -5.35 1.64
C SER A 36 -28.69 -4.58 2.95
N ALA A 37 -27.42 -4.35 3.32
CA ALA A 37 -26.99 -3.37 4.31
C ALA A 37 -25.58 -2.82 3.90
N PRO A 38 -25.23 -1.57 4.26
CA PRO A 38 -24.44 -0.68 3.41
C PRO A 38 -22.92 -0.84 3.57
N MET A 39 -22.19 -0.79 2.45
CA MET A 39 -20.73 -0.76 2.41
C MET A 39 -20.21 0.66 2.68
N ALA A 40 -19.33 0.80 3.67
CA ALA A 40 -18.59 2.02 3.95
C ALA A 40 -17.28 2.02 3.14
N ALA A 41 -17.12 3.06 2.31
CA ALA A 41 -15.96 3.30 1.48
C ALA A 41 -14.69 3.57 2.31
N SER A 42 -13.56 2.98 1.91
CA SER A 42 -12.23 3.32 2.44
C SER A 42 -11.37 3.86 1.30
N SER A 43 -10.94 5.11 1.46
CA SER A 43 -10.14 5.90 0.53
C SER A 43 -8.69 5.94 0.98
N SER A 44 -7.73 5.59 0.11
CA SER A 44 -6.31 5.90 0.32
C SER A 44 -5.65 6.29 -1.01
N THR A 45 -5.10 7.51 -1.04
CA THR A 45 -4.44 8.11 -2.20
C THR A 45 -3.10 8.71 -1.78
N LEU A 46 -2.09 8.50 -2.65
CA LEU A 46 -0.96 9.39 -2.96
C LEU A 46 0.12 9.59 -1.87
N ASN A 47 1.39 9.93 -2.15
CA ASN A 47 2.33 9.79 -3.27
C ASN A 47 3.70 10.25 -2.69
N SER A 48 4.79 9.87 -3.37
CA SER A 48 6.22 10.10 -3.11
C SER A 48 6.70 11.52 -2.70
N THR A 49 7.93 11.67 -2.15
CA THR A 49 9.20 12.04 -2.87
C THR A 49 10.36 12.41 -1.89
N TYR A 50 11.61 12.25 -2.36
CA TYR A 50 12.94 12.18 -1.71
C TYR A 50 13.78 13.47 -1.73
N GLY A 51 14.93 13.45 -1.01
CA GLY A 51 16.18 14.08 -1.46
C GLY A 51 17.41 13.88 -0.55
N SER A 52 18.54 13.40 -1.12
CA SER A 52 19.97 13.73 -0.78
C SER A 52 20.91 12.70 -1.47
N THR A 53 21.73 13.00 -2.49
CA THR A 53 23.07 13.66 -2.56
C THR A 53 24.24 13.05 -1.77
N THR A 54 25.20 12.50 -2.52
CA THR A 54 26.56 12.01 -2.17
C THR A 54 27.62 12.79 -2.96
N PRO A 55 28.92 12.71 -2.60
CA PRO A 55 29.97 12.31 -3.57
C PRO A 55 31.22 11.64 -2.92
N PRO A 56 32.33 11.32 -3.65
CA PRO A 56 32.46 10.47 -4.85
C PRO A 56 33.66 9.47 -4.75
N ALA A 57 33.74 8.55 -5.73
CA ALA A 57 34.74 7.47 -5.86
C ALA A 57 35.92 7.81 -6.80
N VAL A 58 37.00 7.00 -6.76
CA VAL A 58 38.18 7.07 -7.65
C VAL A 58 38.56 5.65 -8.16
N PRO A 59 39.09 5.47 -9.39
CA PRO A 59 38.81 4.32 -10.25
C PRO A 59 39.92 3.25 -10.38
N ILE A 60 39.55 2.13 -11.00
CA ILE A 60 40.34 0.90 -11.21
C ILE A 60 41.22 0.97 -12.48
N SER A 61 42.47 0.52 -12.37
CA SER A 61 43.42 0.29 -13.46
C SER A 61 43.94 -1.15 -13.42
N ARG A 62 44.12 -1.78 -14.59
CA ARG A 62 44.72 -3.11 -14.80
C ARG A 62 46.16 -2.97 -15.32
N SER A 63 47.10 -3.73 -14.74
CA SER A 63 48.36 -4.13 -15.40
C SER A 63 48.92 -5.41 -14.77
N THR A 64 49.52 -6.24 -15.62
CA THR A 64 50.02 -7.61 -15.39
C THR A 64 51.49 -7.68 -14.94
N SER A 65 51.83 -8.86 -14.36
CA SER A 65 53.12 -9.58 -14.26
C SER A 65 54.24 -9.07 -13.33
N ASN A 66 54.55 -9.82 -12.26
CA ASN A 66 55.75 -10.68 -12.14
C ASN A 66 55.91 -11.37 -10.75
N LEU A 67 56.34 -12.65 -10.80
CA LEU A 67 57.08 -13.44 -9.77
C LEU A 67 56.28 -14.26 -8.70
N PRO A 68 56.80 -15.43 -8.24
CA PRO A 68 56.34 -16.76 -8.72
C PRO A 68 55.83 -17.75 -7.64
N GLN A 69 55.34 -18.88 -8.16
CA GLN A 69 54.71 -20.05 -7.56
C GLN A 69 55.38 -20.66 -6.31
N THR A 70 54.54 -21.12 -5.37
CA THR A 70 54.72 -22.41 -4.69
C THR A 70 53.39 -23.18 -4.65
N SER A 71 53.49 -24.42 -5.10
CA SER A 71 52.48 -25.44 -5.39
C SER A 71 51.84 -26.08 -4.15
N ASN A 72 50.51 -26.27 -4.18
CA ASN A 72 49.82 -27.54 -3.87
C ASN A 72 48.30 -27.35 -3.94
N GLY A 73 47.63 -28.00 -4.90
CA GLY A 73 46.18 -28.06 -5.00
C GLY A 73 45.71 -29.50 -5.28
N PRO A 74 44.63 -29.99 -4.63
CA PRO A 74 43.91 -31.20 -5.04
C PRO A 74 42.71 -30.86 -5.96
N PRO A 75 42.09 -31.86 -6.62
CA PRO A 75 41.74 -31.79 -8.04
C PRO A 75 40.33 -31.25 -8.38
N ALA A 76 40.14 -31.05 -9.69
CA ALA A 76 38.96 -30.49 -10.35
C ALA A 76 37.62 -31.14 -9.97
N LEU A 77 36.60 -30.28 -9.75
CA LEU A 77 35.20 -30.64 -9.58
C LEU A 77 34.60 -31.15 -10.91
N PRO A 78 33.81 -32.24 -10.91
CA PRO A 78 33.17 -32.75 -12.12
C PRO A 78 32.00 -31.84 -12.54
N THR A 79 31.89 -31.66 -13.85
CA THR A 79 30.79 -30.99 -14.57
C THR A 79 29.43 -31.57 -14.18
N SER A 80 28.50 -30.72 -13.72
CA SER A 80 27.15 -31.13 -13.35
C SER A 80 26.34 -31.56 -14.58
N THR A 81 25.99 -32.84 -14.65
CA THR A 81 24.91 -33.33 -15.51
C THR A 81 23.55 -33.01 -14.89
N ARG A 82 22.63 -32.56 -15.73
CA ARG A 82 21.23 -32.21 -15.41
C ARG A 82 20.50 -33.46 -14.87
N PRO A 83 19.75 -33.43 -13.74
CA PRO A 83 19.03 -34.62 -13.27
C PRO A 83 17.75 -34.84 -14.09
N ASN A 84 17.54 -36.08 -14.52
CA ASN A 84 16.26 -36.58 -15.04
C ASN A 84 15.29 -36.80 -13.87
N LEU A 85 14.01 -36.41 -14.03
CA LEU A 85 12.94 -36.83 -13.11
C LEU A 85 12.70 -38.33 -13.28
N SER A 86 13.13 -39.13 -12.30
CA SER A 86 12.70 -40.53 -12.17
C SER A 86 11.41 -40.59 -11.35
N THR A 87 10.32 -41.00 -11.99
CA THR A 87 9.14 -41.54 -11.30
C THR A 87 9.47 -42.97 -10.84
N SER A 88 9.93 -43.14 -9.60
CA SER A 88 10.07 -44.47 -8.99
C SER A 88 9.43 -44.50 -7.60
N SER A 89 8.66 -45.56 -7.39
CA SER A 89 7.95 -45.94 -6.17
C SER A 89 8.78 -45.82 -4.90
N SER A 90 8.18 -45.21 -3.86
CA SER A 90 8.71 -45.11 -2.50
C SER A 90 9.14 -46.47 -1.93
N SER A 91 10.42 -46.66 -1.62
CA SER A 91 10.91 -47.73 -0.75
C SER A 91 10.60 -47.36 0.70
N ARG A 92 9.46 -47.86 1.21
CA ARG A 92 8.99 -47.61 2.59
C ARG A 92 9.61 -48.65 3.53
N TYR A 93 10.45 -48.23 4.47
CA TYR A 93 10.93 -49.09 5.54
C TYR A 93 10.03 -48.90 6.78
N SER A 94 9.24 -49.92 7.14
CA SER A 94 8.66 -50.09 8.48
C SER A 94 9.12 -51.44 9.00
N VAL A 95 9.63 -51.49 10.23
CA VAL A 95 10.11 -52.74 10.86
C VAL A 95 8.93 -53.38 11.59
N SER A 96 8.60 -54.62 11.24
CA SER A 96 7.73 -55.45 12.10
C SER A 96 8.53 -55.91 13.30
N GLY A 97 8.00 -55.69 14.50
CA GLY A 97 8.63 -56.10 15.75
C GLY A 97 8.76 -57.63 15.83
N MET A 98 9.99 -58.13 15.66
CA MET A 98 10.42 -59.39 16.23
C MET A 98 11.60 -59.09 17.15
N SER A 99 11.41 -59.33 18.44
CA SER A 99 12.42 -59.18 19.48
C SER A 99 13.59 -60.14 19.22
N GLY A 100 14.83 -59.62 19.20
CA GLY A 100 16.02 -60.44 19.50
C GLY A 100 17.02 -60.76 18.39
N LEU A 101 16.90 -60.26 17.16
CA LEU A 101 17.94 -60.41 16.13
C LEU A 101 18.22 -59.06 15.47
N GLY A 102 19.51 -58.74 15.29
CA GLY A 102 20.01 -57.41 14.91
C GLY A 102 19.41 -56.80 13.64
N ALA A 103 19.78 -55.54 13.38
CA ALA A 103 19.28 -54.73 12.27
C ALA A 103 19.22 -55.51 10.94
N PRO A 104 18.10 -55.48 10.20
CA PRO A 104 17.95 -56.28 8.99
C PRO A 104 18.82 -55.73 7.86
N SER A 105 19.35 -56.64 7.03
CA SER A 105 20.05 -56.29 5.79
C SER A 105 19.11 -55.64 4.78
N GLN A 106 19.69 -54.89 3.81
CA GLN A 106 19.02 -54.04 2.81
C GLN A 106 18.01 -54.76 1.88
N SER A 107 17.72 -56.05 2.06
CA SER A 107 16.90 -56.86 1.14
C SER A 107 15.65 -57.52 1.76
N SER A 108 15.15 -57.11 2.94
CA SER A 108 13.96 -57.74 3.55
C SER A 108 12.65 -56.99 3.22
N SER A 109 11.69 -57.71 2.62
CA SER A 109 10.34 -57.24 2.26
C SER A 109 9.33 -57.56 3.38
N LEU A 110 9.54 -57.05 4.59
CA LEU A 110 8.55 -57.18 5.67
C LEU A 110 7.32 -56.29 5.39
N PRO A 111 6.09 -56.76 5.66
CA PRO A 111 4.89 -55.96 5.45
C PRO A 111 4.90 -54.75 6.37
N THR A 112 4.85 -53.55 5.78
CA THR A 112 4.76 -52.30 6.53
C THR A 112 3.43 -52.24 7.28
N SER A 113 3.43 -51.78 8.54
CA SER A 113 2.18 -51.66 9.30
C SER A 113 1.16 -50.79 8.57
N GLN A 114 -0.10 -51.24 8.46
CA GLN A 114 -1.17 -50.46 7.84
C GLN A 114 -1.46 -49.14 8.57
N TYR A 115 -1.09 -49.05 9.84
CA TYR A 115 -1.24 -47.86 10.68
C TYR A 115 0.02 -46.97 10.69
N ALA A 116 1.05 -47.30 9.91
CA ALA A 116 2.22 -46.43 9.80
C ALA A 116 1.82 -45.09 9.16
N PRO A 117 2.31 -43.94 9.68
CA PRO A 117 1.97 -42.64 9.12
C PRO A 117 2.32 -42.49 7.64
N ARG A 118 1.34 -42.11 6.83
CA ARG A 118 1.49 -41.85 5.39
C ARG A 118 1.53 -40.35 5.16
N VAL A 119 2.73 -39.81 5.00
CA VAL A 119 2.94 -38.40 4.62
C VAL A 119 2.50 -38.18 3.18
N LEU A 120 1.63 -37.20 2.94
CA LEU A 120 1.05 -36.90 1.62
C LEU A 120 1.53 -35.57 1.05
N SER A 121 2.02 -34.66 1.89
CA SER A 121 2.40 -33.29 1.50
C SER A 121 3.76 -33.19 0.81
N ILE A 122 4.64 -34.18 1.01
CA ILE A 122 6.02 -34.16 0.54
C ILE A 122 6.55 -35.58 0.33
N ALA A 123 7.42 -35.74 -0.67
CA ALA A 123 8.07 -37.02 -0.98
C ALA A 123 9.45 -37.14 -0.32
N ASP A 124 9.95 -38.36 -0.20
CA ASP A 124 11.29 -38.63 0.34
C ASP A 124 12.40 -38.03 -0.53
N ASN A 125 13.49 -37.62 0.11
CA ASN A 125 14.65 -36.95 -0.50
C ASN A 125 14.31 -35.65 -1.27
N THR A 126 13.21 -34.98 -0.91
CA THR A 126 12.83 -33.70 -1.52
C THR A 126 13.66 -32.54 -0.97
N TRP A 127 13.98 -31.58 -1.83
CA TRP A 127 14.61 -30.31 -1.46
C TRP A 127 13.57 -29.25 -1.10
N VAL A 128 13.80 -28.55 0.01
CA VAL A 128 12.97 -27.46 0.52
C VAL A 128 13.83 -26.26 0.89
N TYR A 129 13.21 -25.08 1.01
CA TYR A 129 13.93 -23.80 1.13
C TYR A 129 13.53 -23.00 2.38
N GLN A 130 12.70 -23.60 3.22
CA GLN A 130 12.18 -23.01 4.43
C GLN A 130 12.60 -23.81 5.67
N LYS A 131 12.64 -23.11 6.80
CA LYS A 131 13.07 -23.67 8.07
C LYS A 131 11.97 -24.49 8.74
N VAL A 132 10.73 -24.01 8.64
CA VAL A 132 9.57 -24.70 9.22
C VAL A 132 8.72 -25.27 8.10
N LEU A 133 8.59 -26.59 8.10
CA LEU A 133 7.84 -27.34 7.09
C LEU A 133 6.51 -27.82 7.67
N LEU A 134 5.40 -27.45 7.02
CA LEU A 134 4.09 -28.04 7.29
C LEU A 134 3.96 -29.39 6.55
N ILE A 135 3.70 -30.43 7.31
CA ILE A 135 3.46 -31.78 6.82
C ILE A 135 2.04 -32.20 7.15
N TYR A 136 1.36 -32.84 6.20
CA TYR A 136 0.08 -33.49 6.46
C TYR A 136 0.05 -34.89 5.84
N GLY A 137 -0.81 -35.73 6.38
CA GLY A 137 -0.92 -37.11 5.95
C GLY A 137 -2.09 -37.85 6.59
N THR A 138 -2.09 -39.16 6.40
CA THR A 138 -3.12 -40.06 6.95
C THR A 138 -2.51 -41.25 7.68
N ILE A 139 -3.26 -41.78 8.64
CA ILE A 139 -3.00 -43.03 9.35
C ILE A 139 -4.03 -44.05 8.88
N ALA A 140 -3.61 -45.25 8.44
CA ALA A 140 -4.52 -46.19 7.76
C ALA A 140 -5.35 -45.51 6.65
N ASP A 141 -6.28 -46.24 6.04
CA ASP A 141 -7.22 -45.67 5.08
C ASP A 141 -8.42 -45.06 5.83
N PRO A 142 -8.62 -43.73 5.79
CA PRO A 142 -9.76 -43.09 6.45
C PRO A 142 -11.12 -43.63 5.95
N ALA A 143 -11.19 -44.15 4.72
CA ALA A 143 -12.42 -44.74 4.19
C ALA A 143 -12.76 -46.10 4.82
N THR A 144 -11.77 -46.81 5.35
CA THR A 144 -11.98 -48.12 5.99
C THR A 144 -12.08 -47.99 7.51
N GLN A 145 -11.25 -47.15 8.13
CA GLN A 145 -11.22 -46.98 9.57
C GLN A 145 -10.73 -45.58 9.96
N ALA A 146 -11.58 -44.86 10.71
CA ALA A 146 -11.23 -43.59 11.34
C ALA A 146 -10.59 -43.82 12.71
N LEU A 147 -9.36 -43.35 12.89
CA LEU A 147 -8.57 -43.51 14.10
C LEU A 147 -8.17 -42.16 14.69
N ASP A 148 -8.27 -42.07 16.01
CA ASP A 148 -7.75 -40.94 16.77
C ASP A 148 -6.50 -41.38 17.51
N GLY A 149 -5.57 -40.48 17.72
CA GLY A 149 -4.33 -40.78 18.41
C GLY A 149 -3.36 -39.60 18.41
N ASN A 150 -2.09 -39.91 18.59
CA ASN A 150 -1.01 -38.94 18.61
C ASN A 150 0.08 -39.35 17.64
N LEU A 151 0.63 -38.35 16.95
CA LEU A 151 1.76 -38.47 16.07
C LEU A 151 2.97 -37.85 16.76
N THR A 152 4.02 -38.63 16.96
CA THR A 152 5.30 -38.12 17.44
C THR A 152 6.22 -37.92 16.24
N VAL A 153 6.77 -36.72 16.09
CA VAL A 153 7.74 -36.39 15.05
C VAL A 153 9.10 -36.16 15.71
N SER A 154 10.07 -37.00 15.36
CA SER A 154 11.43 -36.95 15.90
C SER A 154 12.45 -36.71 14.80
N ARG A 155 13.48 -35.92 15.11
CA ARG A 155 14.68 -35.78 14.28
C ARG A 155 15.80 -36.66 14.78
N LEU A 156 16.39 -37.44 13.88
CA LEU A 156 17.41 -38.43 14.21
C LEU A 156 18.85 -37.88 14.09
N ASP A 157 19.02 -36.62 13.72
CA ASP A 157 20.29 -36.06 13.26
C ASP A 157 20.85 -34.88 14.06
N ASP A 158 20.01 -34.03 14.67
CA ASP A 158 20.48 -32.83 15.40
C ASP A 158 19.99 -32.74 16.85
N GLY A 159 19.36 -33.80 17.35
CA GLY A 159 18.82 -33.83 18.71
C GLY A 159 17.71 -32.81 18.98
N PHE A 160 17.07 -32.22 17.95
CA PHE A 160 15.85 -31.44 18.15
C PHE A 160 14.82 -32.29 18.90
N PRO A 161 14.23 -31.77 19.99
CA PRO A 161 13.33 -32.57 20.81
C PRO A 161 12.10 -33.05 20.01
N PRO A 162 11.56 -34.25 20.31
CA PRO A 162 10.35 -34.74 19.65
C PRO A 162 9.15 -33.81 19.84
N THR A 163 8.34 -33.64 18.80
CA THR A 163 7.09 -32.87 18.86
C THR A 163 5.88 -33.79 18.71
N TYR A 164 4.75 -33.39 19.29
CA TYR A 164 3.55 -34.23 19.40
C TYR A 164 2.36 -33.53 18.74
N TRP A 165 1.63 -34.26 17.89
CA TRP A 165 0.57 -33.73 17.06
C TRP A 165 -0.66 -34.63 17.07
N PRO A 166 -1.88 -34.07 17.23
CA PRO A 166 -3.08 -34.89 17.25
C PRO A 166 -3.34 -35.54 15.89
N VAL A 167 -3.78 -36.79 15.93
CA VAL A 167 -4.41 -37.47 14.80
C VAL A 167 -5.91 -37.51 15.07
N SER A 168 -6.70 -37.04 14.11
CA SER A 168 -8.16 -36.99 14.21
C SER A 168 -8.78 -37.65 12.98
N GLU A 169 -9.63 -38.64 13.21
CA GLU A 169 -10.29 -39.40 12.13
C GLU A 169 -9.30 -39.82 11.02
N SER A 170 -8.15 -40.37 11.43
CA SER A 170 -7.07 -40.84 10.55
C SER A 170 -6.31 -39.75 9.80
N HIS A 171 -6.48 -38.46 10.12
CA HIS A 171 -5.76 -37.34 9.51
C HIS A 171 -4.82 -36.68 10.52
N PHE A 172 -3.65 -36.23 10.05
CA PHE A 172 -2.71 -35.47 10.87
C PHE A 172 -2.13 -34.27 10.11
N LYS A 173 -1.75 -33.26 10.89
CA LYS A 173 -0.94 -32.10 10.45
C LYS A 173 0.15 -31.86 11.48
N ALA A 174 1.37 -31.61 11.03
CA ALA A 174 2.52 -31.41 11.89
C ALA A 174 3.47 -30.37 11.32
N LEU A 175 4.06 -29.55 12.19
CA LEU A 175 5.17 -28.68 11.84
C LEU A 175 6.49 -29.38 12.15
N VAL A 176 7.44 -29.26 11.23
CA VAL A 176 8.78 -29.83 11.36
C VAL A 176 9.83 -28.74 11.28
N TYR A 177 10.71 -28.72 12.28
CA TYR A 177 11.85 -27.81 12.36
C TYR A 177 13.06 -28.39 11.62
N LEU A 178 13.50 -27.70 10.57
CA LEU A 178 14.60 -28.13 9.71
C LEU A 178 15.86 -27.28 9.93
N THR A 179 17.01 -27.91 9.75
CA THR A 179 18.32 -27.24 9.64
C THR A 179 18.87 -27.37 8.23
N PRO A 180 19.73 -26.45 7.76
CA PRO A 180 20.42 -26.60 6.48
C PRO A 180 21.10 -27.97 6.35
N GLY A 181 20.88 -28.65 5.21
CA GLY A 181 21.38 -30.00 4.96
C GLY A 181 20.29 -31.10 5.04
N PRO A 182 20.70 -32.38 5.14
CA PRO A 182 19.76 -33.50 5.27
C PRO A 182 19.10 -33.50 6.66
N ASN A 183 17.78 -33.68 6.67
CA ASN A 183 16.95 -33.77 7.87
C ASN A 183 16.29 -35.16 7.91
N ARG A 184 16.74 -36.04 8.82
CA ARG A 184 16.19 -37.40 8.96
C ARG A 184 15.06 -37.44 9.99
N LEU A 185 13.85 -37.63 9.50
CA LEU A 185 12.61 -37.58 10.26
C LEU A 185 12.06 -38.99 10.52
N ARG A 186 11.55 -39.18 11.73
CA ARG A 186 10.79 -40.36 12.15
C ARG A 186 9.41 -39.94 12.63
N PHE A 187 8.38 -40.63 12.14
CA PHE A 187 6.99 -40.41 12.48
C PHE A 187 6.43 -41.66 13.17
N ASP A 188 6.04 -41.53 14.43
CA ASP A 188 5.48 -42.62 15.23
C ASP A 188 4.02 -42.35 15.55
N PHE A 189 3.12 -43.29 15.20
CA PHE A 189 1.71 -43.21 15.55
C PHE A 189 1.38 -44.05 16.79
N THR A 190 0.66 -43.45 17.72
CA THR A 190 0.14 -44.13 18.91
C THR A 190 -1.36 -43.86 19.05
N SER A 191 -2.12 -44.90 19.41
CA SER A 191 -3.56 -44.76 19.66
C SER A 191 -3.98 -45.63 20.84
N PRO A 192 -4.85 -45.12 21.74
CA PRO A 192 -5.46 -45.96 22.78
C PRO A 192 -6.24 -47.15 22.22
N LYS A 193 -6.67 -47.07 20.95
CA LYS A 193 -7.43 -48.13 20.25
C LYS A 193 -6.55 -49.22 19.65
N LEU A 194 -5.21 -49.08 19.68
CA LEU A 194 -4.26 -50.03 19.08
C LEU A 194 -3.27 -50.59 20.12
N ALA A 195 -3.04 -51.90 20.05
CA ALA A 195 -2.06 -52.60 20.91
C ALA A 195 -0.61 -52.17 20.59
N ASN A 196 0.29 -52.26 21.58
CA ASN A 196 1.72 -51.93 21.49
C ASN A 196 2.06 -50.46 21.19
N SER A 197 1.14 -49.53 21.46
CA SER A 197 1.38 -48.07 21.30
C SER A 197 2.38 -47.46 22.30
N ASN A 198 2.73 -48.16 23.39
CA ASN A 198 3.58 -47.65 24.49
C ASN A 198 4.90 -48.42 24.67
N THR A 199 5.35 -49.19 23.68
CA THR A 199 6.63 -49.91 23.74
C THR A 199 7.80 -49.04 23.25
N SER A 200 9.04 -49.38 23.64
CA SER A 200 10.24 -48.64 23.22
C SER A 200 10.52 -48.69 21.71
N ASN A 201 9.89 -49.62 20.99
CA ASN A 201 9.93 -49.74 19.53
C ASN A 201 8.50 -49.70 18.96
N PRO A 202 7.94 -48.51 18.67
CA PRO A 202 6.60 -48.39 18.12
C PRO A 202 6.52 -49.07 16.75
N ILE A 203 5.55 -49.97 16.60
CA ILE A 203 5.36 -50.80 15.39
C ILE A 203 4.80 -49.96 14.22
N HIS A 204 4.23 -48.80 14.51
CA HIS A 204 3.59 -47.90 13.55
C HIS A 204 4.49 -46.70 13.24
N SER A 205 5.67 -46.97 12.67
CA SER A 205 6.69 -45.96 12.35
C SER A 205 6.83 -45.74 10.84
N SER A 206 7.09 -44.51 10.41
CA SER A 206 7.58 -44.20 9.05
C SER A 206 8.74 -43.21 9.09
N TYR A 207 9.53 -43.18 8.01
CA TYR A 207 10.75 -42.39 7.91
C TYR A 207 10.74 -41.53 6.66
N LEU A 208 11.37 -40.36 6.75
CA LEU A 208 11.50 -39.41 5.65
C LEU A 208 12.80 -38.62 5.78
N THR A 209 13.53 -38.45 4.69
CA THR A 209 14.70 -37.57 4.61
C THR A 209 14.36 -36.35 3.77
N ILE A 210 14.52 -35.15 4.34
CA ILE A 210 14.26 -33.88 3.65
C ILE A 210 15.53 -33.04 3.60
N HIS A 211 15.87 -32.46 2.45
CA HIS A 211 17.04 -31.61 2.30
C HIS A 211 16.63 -30.14 2.34
N MET A 212 17.12 -29.39 3.33
CA MET A 212 16.86 -27.95 3.43
C MET A 212 18.05 -27.16 2.88
N LEU A 213 17.79 -26.26 1.93
CA LEU A 213 18.77 -25.34 1.37
C LEU A 213 18.28 -23.89 1.55
N PRO A 214 18.91 -23.06 2.40
CA PRO A 214 18.46 -21.69 2.59
C PRO A 214 18.74 -20.83 1.35
N PRO A 215 17.77 -20.01 0.88
CA PRO A 215 17.92 -19.16 -0.30
C PRO A 215 18.69 -17.87 0.04
N LEU A 216 19.98 -17.97 0.38
CA LEU A 216 20.78 -16.85 0.91
C LEU A 216 20.91 -15.64 -0.02
N THR A 217 20.71 -15.83 -1.32
CA THR A 217 20.72 -14.75 -2.32
C THR A 217 19.43 -13.92 -2.34
N ALA A 218 18.34 -14.43 -1.76
CA ALA A 218 17.09 -13.69 -1.64
C ALA A 218 17.15 -12.71 -0.45
N PRO A 219 16.61 -11.49 -0.61
CA PRO A 219 16.49 -10.56 0.51
C PRO A 219 15.57 -11.14 1.60
N PRO A 220 15.93 -11.05 2.88
CA PRO A 220 15.10 -11.54 3.97
C PRO A 220 13.90 -10.64 4.23
N LEU A 221 12.85 -11.22 4.81
CA LEU A 221 11.88 -10.48 5.60
C LEU A 221 12.49 -10.20 6.98
N GLN A 222 12.61 -8.92 7.31
CA GLN A 222 13.04 -8.44 8.62
C GLN A 222 11.85 -8.36 9.56
N LEU A 223 12.03 -8.84 10.78
CA LEU A 223 11.01 -8.81 11.83
C LEU A 223 11.41 -7.78 12.87
N VAL A 224 10.53 -6.82 13.15
CA VAL A 224 10.78 -5.72 14.09
C VAL A 224 9.69 -5.70 15.16
N ILE A 225 10.08 -5.54 16.42
CA ILE A 225 9.19 -5.10 17.49
C ILE A 225 9.49 -3.62 17.72
N LEU A 226 8.48 -2.76 17.49
CA LEU A 226 8.58 -1.32 17.68
C LEU A 226 7.94 -0.92 19.01
N LEU A 227 8.65 -0.07 19.74
CA LEU A 227 8.31 0.40 21.09
C LEU A 227 8.37 1.92 21.15
N GLY A 228 7.56 2.54 22.00
CA GLY A 228 7.76 3.93 22.44
C GLY A 228 9.09 4.07 23.18
N LYS A 229 9.68 5.27 23.17
CA LYS A 229 10.96 5.53 23.86
C LYS A 229 10.91 5.22 25.36
N ASP A 230 9.77 5.45 25.99
CA ASP A 230 9.46 5.21 27.40
C ASP A 230 8.69 3.91 27.64
N SER A 231 8.58 3.04 26.63
CA SER A 231 7.83 1.79 26.75
C SER A 231 8.45 0.84 27.78
N PRO A 232 7.62 0.25 28.66
CA PRO A 232 8.03 -0.80 29.59
C PRO A 232 8.29 -2.14 28.88
N GLY A 233 7.97 -2.27 27.59
CA GLY A 233 8.17 -3.52 26.85
C GLY A 233 7.14 -4.60 27.19
N THR A 234 5.88 -4.22 27.43
CA THR A 234 4.80 -5.13 27.79
C THR A 234 3.61 -5.03 26.83
N PHE A 235 2.87 -6.11 26.67
CA PHE A 235 1.62 -6.14 25.88
C PHE A 235 0.42 -6.56 26.76
N ASP A 236 -0.80 -6.36 26.26
CA ASP A 236 -2.02 -6.68 27.00
C ASP A 236 -2.24 -8.19 27.14
N ALA A 237 -2.59 -8.63 28.35
CA ALA A 237 -2.96 -9.99 28.66
C ALA A 237 -3.83 -10.02 29.93
N THR A 238 -4.61 -11.10 30.11
CA THR A 238 -5.37 -11.30 31.34
C THR A 238 -4.45 -11.63 32.52
N PRO A 239 -4.81 -11.29 33.77
CA PRO A 239 -3.97 -11.55 34.95
C PRO A 239 -3.51 -13.02 35.07
N ALA A 240 -4.41 -13.97 34.82
CA ALA A 240 -4.09 -15.39 34.85
C ALA A 240 -3.04 -15.79 33.79
N ARG A 241 -3.05 -15.17 32.60
CA ARG A 241 -2.02 -15.40 31.58
C ARG A 241 -0.70 -14.71 31.92
N ILE A 242 -0.76 -13.52 32.51
CA ILE A 242 0.45 -12.82 32.98
C ILE A 242 1.20 -13.69 34.00
N GLU A 243 0.49 -14.28 34.95
CA GLU A 243 1.08 -15.17 35.96
C GLU A 243 1.68 -16.44 35.32
N LYS A 244 1.01 -17.03 34.32
CA LYS A 244 1.42 -18.30 33.71
C LYS A 244 2.52 -18.15 32.65
N GLU A 245 2.41 -17.14 31.78
CA GLU A 245 3.22 -17.00 30.55
C GLU A 245 4.09 -15.73 30.54
N GLY A 246 3.75 -14.74 31.38
CA GLY A 246 4.29 -13.39 31.32
C GLY A 246 3.77 -12.56 30.13
N ASN A 247 3.93 -11.25 30.20
CA ASN A 247 3.56 -10.32 29.12
C ASN A 247 4.68 -9.34 28.73
N GLY A 248 5.93 -9.66 29.08
CA GLY A 248 7.10 -8.85 28.76
C GLY A 248 7.67 -9.10 27.36
N LEU A 249 8.72 -8.34 27.04
CA LEU A 249 9.38 -8.33 25.73
C LEU A 249 9.88 -9.71 25.29
N GLU A 250 10.48 -10.50 26.19
CA GLU A 250 10.97 -11.85 25.88
C GLU A 250 9.84 -12.79 25.45
N THR A 251 8.67 -12.69 26.08
CA THR A 251 7.48 -13.47 25.67
C THR A 251 6.96 -12.97 24.32
N ALA A 252 6.96 -11.66 24.09
CA ALA A 252 6.57 -11.08 22.81
C ALA A 252 7.47 -11.53 21.64
N ILE A 253 8.79 -11.54 21.84
CA ILE A 253 9.78 -12.03 20.87
C ILE A 253 9.47 -13.48 20.47
N ARG A 254 9.25 -14.37 21.45
CA ARG A 254 8.95 -15.79 21.19
C ARG A 254 7.66 -15.97 20.39
N LYS A 255 6.59 -15.30 20.83
CA LYS A 255 5.27 -15.40 20.19
C LYS A 255 5.28 -14.82 18.78
N PHE A 256 5.96 -13.69 18.57
CA PHE A 256 6.07 -13.08 17.24
C PHE A 256 6.92 -13.93 16.29
N ARG A 257 8.04 -14.48 16.77
CA ARG A 257 8.88 -15.42 16.02
C ARG A 257 8.09 -16.65 15.57
N MET A 258 7.31 -17.26 16.47
CA MET A 258 6.49 -18.42 16.13
C MET A 258 5.41 -18.06 15.10
N ALA A 259 4.76 -16.90 15.21
CA ALA A 259 3.83 -16.42 14.18
C ALA A 259 4.51 -16.32 12.80
N ALA A 260 5.73 -15.77 12.72
CA ALA A 260 6.49 -15.70 11.47
C ALA A 260 6.86 -17.08 10.90
N TYR A 261 7.14 -18.06 11.74
CA TYR A 261 7.33 -19.45 11.32
C TYR A 261 6.05 -20.09 10.77
N LEU A 262 4.89 -19.81 11.37
CA LEU A 262 3.59 -20.24 10.84
C LEU A 262 3.34 -19.61 9.45
N TRP A 263 3.63 -18.32 9.28
CA TRP A 263 3.52 -17.65 7.98
C TRP A 263 4.40 -18.31 6.92
N GLN A 264 5.64 -18.66 7.29
CA GLN A 264 6.59 -19.32 6.40
C GLN A 264 6.08 -20.71 5.98
N ALA A 265 5.63 -21.52 6.94
CA ALA A 265 5.12 -22.86 6.69
C ALA A 265 3.85 -22.85 5.83
N PHE A 266 2.90 -21.97 6.15
CA PHE A 266 1.67 -21.77 5.39
C PHE A 266 1.97 -21.35 3.95
N THR A 267 2.75 -20.29 3.77
CA THR A 267 2.99 -19.70 2.44
C THR A 267 3.74 -20.67 1.52
N ALA A 268 4.75 -21.38 2.04
CA ALA A 268 5.47 -22.39 1.26
C ALA A 268 4.55 -23.52 0.77
N GLU A 269 3.63 -23.98 1.62
CA GLU A 269 2.65 -25.01 1.28
C GLU A 269 1.63 -24.52 0.25
N GLN A 270 1.10 -23.31 0.41
CA GLN A 270 0.18 -22.71 -0.56
C GLN A 270 0.82 -22.51 -1.94
N MET A 271 2.09 -22.07 -1.99
CA MET A 271 2.84 -21.95 -3.25
C MET A 271 3.04 -23.31 -3.94
N PHE A 272 3.36 -24.34 -3.16
CA PHE A 272 3.51 -25.70 -3.68
C PHE A 272 2.19 -26.25 -4.23
N ARG A 273 1.08 -26.09 -3.50
CA ARG A 273 -0.27 -26.49 -3.94
C ARG A 273 -0.74 -25.77 -5.19
N ASN A 274 -0.27 -24.53 -5.38
CA ASN A 274 -0.47 -23.74 -6.59
C ASN A 274 0.51 -24.13 -7.73
N LYS A 275 1.27 -25.22 -7.62
CA LYS A 275 2.21 -25.68 -8.67
C LYS A 275 3.29 -24.64 -9.02
N LEU A 276 3.61 -23.70 -8.12
CA LEU A 276 4.65 -22.68 -8.34
C LEU A 276 5.97 -23.05 -7.66
N GLY A 277 6.12 -24.30 -7.23
CA GLY A 277 7.21 -24.75 -6.38
C GLY A 277 7.04 -24.30 -4.93
N ARG A 278 7.79 -24.91 -4.03
CA ARG A 278 7.72 -24.64 -2.58
C ARG A 278 8.56 -23.40 -2.24
N ARG A 279 8.01 -22.23 -2.57
CA ARG A 279 8.66 -20.91 -2.44
C ARG A 279 8.14 -20.16 -1.24
N VAL A 280 9.04 -19.47 -0.54
CA VAL A 280 8.67 -18.56 0.55
C VAL A 280 9.82 -17.60 0.83
N PHE A 281 9.51 -16.47 1.47
CA PHE A 281 10.51 -15.58 2.03
C PHE A 281 11.36 -16.28 3.10
N ARG A 282 12.66 -15.97 3.10
CA ARG A 282 13.52 -16.26 4.24
C ARG A 282 13.41 -15.15 5.28
N MET A 283 13.84 -15.44 6.49
CA MET A 283 14.03 -14.43 7.54
C MET A 283 15.54 -14.24 7.77
N GLU A 284 15.91 -13.10 8.36
CA GLU A 284 17.25 -12.97 8.96
C GLU A 284 17.30 -13.89 10.19
N GLU A 285 18.42 -14.57 10.40
CA GLU A 285 18.60 -15.50 11.52
C GLU A 285 19.76 -15.06 12.40
N GLU A 286 19.67 -15.39 13.68
CA GLU A 286 20.70 -15.16 14.69
C GLU A 286 20.90 -16.41 15.55
N TRP A 287 22.09 -16.55 16.14
CA TRP A 287 22.41 -17.66 17.03
C TRP A 287 22.05 -17.30 18.48
N VAL A 288 20.96 -17.87 18.98
CA VAL A 288 20.37 -17.55 20.29
C VAL A 288 19.84 -18.81 20.97
N THR A 289 19.44 -18.72 22.25
CA THR A 289 18.76 -19.83 22.92
C THR A 289 17.50 -20.20 22.16
N GLY A 290 17.34 -21.49 21.86
CA GLY A 290 16.24 -22.02 21.07
C GLY A 290 14.89 -21.70 21.72
N THR A 291 13.99 -21.09 20.95
CA THR A 291 12.66 -20.71 21.43
C THR A 291 11.55 -21.57 20.87
N SER A 292 11.86 -22.34 19.83
CA SER A 292 10.89 -23.16 19.11
C SER A 292 10.41 -24.39 19.90
N HIS A 293 11.05 -24.73 21.03
CA HIS A 293 10.70 -25.86 21.90
C HIS A 293 10.99 -25.56 23.38
N TYR A 294 10.16 -26.04 24.33
CA TYR A 294 10.32 -25.76 25.78
C TYR A 294 11.66 -26.24 26.32
N ARG A 295 12.05 -27.47 25.97
CA ARG A 295 13.29 -28.11 26.42
C ARG A 295 14.53 -27.30 26.07
N ASP A 296 14.59 -26.75 24.87
CA ASP A 296 15.75 -25.96 24.44
C ASP A 296 15.85 -24.65 25.23
N ARG A 297 14.71 -24.04 25.55
CA ARG A 297 14.64 -22.85 26.42
C ARG A 297 15.11 -23.17 27.83
N GLU A 298 14.61 -24.25 28.42
CA GLU A 298 14.95 -24.66 29.80
C GLU A 298 16.42 -25.08 29.94
N MET A 299 16.95 -25.76 28.93
CA MET A 299 18.34 -26.24 28.93
C MET A 299 19.35 -25.21 28.39
N GLY A 300 18.88 -24.06 27.88
CA GLY A 300 19.74 -23.06 27.26
C GLY A 300 20.37 -23.52 25.93
N THR A 301 19.78 -24.52 25.25
CA THR A 301 20.29 -25.05 23.98
C THR A 301 20.27 -23.96 22.92
N MET A 302 21.42 -23.63 22.35
CA MET A 302 21.53 -22.61 21.31
C MET A 302 21.10 -23.16 19.94
N ARG A 303 20.36 -22.34 19.18
CA ARG A 303 19.93 -22.62 17.81
C ARG A 303 20.03 -21.36 16.95
N SER A 304 20.13 -21.55 15.64
CA SER A 304 19.87 -20.48 14.68
C SER A 304 18.36 -20.23 14.73
N GLU A 305 17.88 -19.04 15.02
CA GLU A 305 16.46 -18.68 15.12
C GLU A 305 16.20 -17.39 14.33
N ALA A 306 14.98 -17.15 13.88
CA ALA A 306 14.65 -15.90 13.18
C ALA A 306 14.88 -14.69 14.11
N LYS A 307 15.63 -13.71 13.62
CA LYS A 307 16.03 -12.53 14.37
C LYS A 307 14.86 -11.56 14.52
N ILE A 308 14.66 -11.08 15.74
CA ILE A 308 13.67 -10.04 16.04
C ILE A 308 14.41 -8.77 16.44
N HIS A 309 14.33 -7.74 15.61
CA HIS A 309 14.95 -6.44 15.87
C HIS A 309 14.08 -5.64 16.84
N ILE A 310 14.68 -5.17 17.93
CA ILE A 310 13.99 -4.31 18.90
C ILE A 310 14.32 -2.85 18.56
N VAL A 311 13.30 -2.09 18.18
CA VAL A 311 13.43 -0.68 17.76
C VAL A 311 12.63 0.20 18.70
N ARG A 312 13.25 1.27 19.20
CA ARG A 312 12.55 2.31 19.97
C ARG A 312 12.31 3.53 19.08
N SER A 313 11.06 3.95 19.02
CA SER A 313 10.61 5.17 18.34
C SER A 313 11.06 6.42 19.11
N SER A 314 11.15 7.55 18.42
CA SER A 314 11.32 8.88 19.04
C SER A 314 10.07 9.35 19.82
N LYS A 315 8.92 8.71 19.56
CA LYS A 315 7.63 8.96 20.22
C LYS A 315 7.48 8.21 21.54
N THR A 316 6.78 8.82 22.48
CA THR A 316 6.36 8.19 23.74
C THR A 316 5.20 7.20 23.53
N VAL A 317 4.98 6.31 24.48
CA VAL A 317 3.81 5.41 24.51
C VAL A 317 2.52 6.22 24.48
N ALA A 318 2.44 7.34 25.22
CA ALA A 318 1.26 8.20 25.23
C ALA A 318 0.98 8.81 23.85
N GLU A 319 2.02 9.25 23.13
CA GLU A 319 1.87 9.75 21.75
C GLU A 319 1.45 8.65 20.77
N LEU A 320 1.99 7.42 20.93
CA LEU A 320 1.62 6.29 20.07
C LEU A 320 0.17 5.81 20.32
N ARG A 321 -0.33 5.95 21.55
CA ARG A 321 -1.67 5.54 21.98
C ARG A 321 -2.73 6.66 21.86
N ASP A 322 -2.41 7.77 21.22
CA ASP A 322 -3.38 8.85 20.99
C ASP A 322 -4.62 8.31 20.25
N LEU A 323 -5.81 8.60 20.76
CA LEU A 323 -7.08 8.17 20.19
C LEU A 323 -7.31 8.73 18.78
N ASP A 324 -6.69 9.86 18.42
CA ASP A 324 -6.77 10.43 17.07
C ASP A 324 -5.91 9.68 16.04
N LEU A 325 -5.01 8.81 16.51
CA LEU A 325 -4.22 7.86 15.69
C LEU A 325 -4.90 6.50 15.54
N ALA A 326 -5.80 6.14 16.46
CA ALA A 326 -6.42 4.82 16.47
C ALA A 326 -7.25 4.57 15.19
N GLN A 327 -6.82 3.60 14.38
CA GLN A 327 -7.44 3.31 13.07
C GLN A 327 -8.92 2.94 13.20
N GLN A 328 -9.27 2.20 14.26
CA GLN A 328 -10.62 1.74 14.56
C GLN A 328 -11.55 2.85 15.11
N ASN A 329 -11.01 4.00 15.54
CA ASN A 329 -11.82 5.11 16.04
C ASN A 329 -12.49 5.85 14.86
N PRO A 330 -13.83 5.89 14.75
CA PRO A 330 -14.50 6.60 13.65
C PRO A 330 -14.27 8.11 13.66
N GLN A 331 -13.94 8.71 14.81
CA GLN A 331 -13.71 10.15 14.95
C GLN A 331 -12.26 10.58 14.72
N ALA A 332 -11.33 9.63 14.59
CA ALA A 332 -9.91 9.90 14.40
C ALA A 332 -9.62 10.56 13.04
N LYS A 333 -8.86 11.66 13.08
CA LYS A 333 -8.43 12.46 11.93
C LYS A 333 -7.06 12.05 11.41
N ARG A 334 -6.25 11.34 12.21
CA ARG A 334 -4.83 11.03 11.95
C ARG A 334 -4.54 9.53 11.85
N LYS A 335 -5.50 8.74 11.38
CA LYS A 335 -5.43 7.26 11.30
C LYS A 335 -4.23 6.68 10.54
N GLY A 336 -3.61 7.46 9.64
CA GLY A 336 -2.48 7.00 8.82
C GLY A 336 -1.10 7.28 9.42
N ASP A 337 -1.01 8.15 10.44
CA ASP A 337 0.28 8.67 10.91
C ASP A 337 1.16 7.59 11.57
N LEU A 338 0.56 6.55 12.17
CA LEU A 338 1.31 5.43 12.76
C LEU A 338 2.22 4.72 11.74
N PHE A 339 1.78 4.63 10.47
CA PHE A 339 2.60 4.09 9.39
C PHE A 339 3.83 4.96 9.11
N GLY A 340 3.65 6.27 9.09
CA GLY A 340 4.75 7.23 8.94
C GLY A 340 5.76 7.13 10.08
N ILE A 341 5.28 7.08 11.32
CA ILE A 341 6.11 6.97 12.53
C ILE A 341 6.91 5.66 12.53
N ALA A 342 6.28 4.54 12.20
CA ALA A 342 6.96 3.26 12.10
C ALA A 342 7.97 3.23 10.96
N SER A 343 7.63 3.81 9.79
CA SER A 343 8.54 3.92 8.65
C SER A 343 9.78 4.72 8.98
N GLU A 344 9.65 5.85 9.67
CA GLU A 344 10.77 6.69 10.12
C GLU A 344 11.69 5.92 11.09
N ALA A 345 11.13 5.30 12.13
CA ALA A 345 11.91 4.52 13.10
C ALA A 345 12.66 3.34 12.47
N VAL A 346 12.03 2.65 11.51
CA VAL A 346 12.65 1.54 10.77
C VAL A 346 13.76 2.05 9.83
N LYS A 347 13.54 3.17 9.14
CA LYS A 347 14.57 3.81 8.28
C LYS A 347 15.79 4.22 9.09
N ASP A 348 15.59 4.83 10.25
CA ASP A 348 16.66 5.28 11.13
C ASP A 348 17.46 4.11 11.71
N TYR A 349 16.81 2.98 11.97
CA TYR A 349 17.46 1.77 12.47
C TYR A 349 18.29 1.06 11.39
N PHE A 350 17.69 0.75 10.23
CA PHE A 350 18.37 -0.04 9.19
C PHE A 350 19.31 0.79 8.31
N LYS A 351 19.06 2.10 8.16
CA LYS A 351 19.83 3.03 7.32
C LYS A 351 20.14 2.45 5.93
N PRO A 352 19.11 2.02 5.18
CA PRO A 352 19.33 1.38 3.88
C PRO A 352 20.06 2.31 2.92
N GLN A 353 20.99 1.75 2.14
CA GLN A 353 21.65 2.50 1.08
C GLN A 353 20.67 2.78 -0.07
N PRO A 354 20.85 3.85 -0.86
CA PRO A 354 20.00 4.14 -2.01
C PRO A 354 19.86 2.93 -2.95
N GLY A 355 18.62 2.52 -3.23
CA GLY A 355 18.31 1.34 -4.04
C GLY A 355 18.38 -0.02 -3.31
N GLN A 356 18.84 -0.08 -2.06
CA GLN A 356 18.78 -1.28 -1.23
C GLN A 356 17.40 -1.39 -0.59
N LYS A 357 16.53 -2.22 -1.15
CA LYS A 357 15.21 -2.48 -0.56
C LYS A 357 15.30 -3.37 0.69
N GLN A 358 14.63 -2.95 1.75
CA GLN A 358 14.37 -3.72 2.95
C GLN A 358 12.88 -4.04 3.03
N TYR A 359 12.58 -5.26 3.45
CA TYR A 359 11.23 -5.78 3.64
C TYR A 359 11.04 -6.00 5.13
N VAL A 360 10.19 -5.20 5.79
CA VAL A 360 10.11 -5.15 7.25
C VAL A 360 8.68 -5.33 7.73
N SER A 361 8.41 -6.40 8.47
CA SER A 361 7.16 -6.61 9.21
C SER A 361 7.36 -6.18 10.66
N VAL A 362 6.50 -5.26 11.12
CA VAL A 362 6.60 -4.58 12.41
C VAL A 362 5.42 -4.96 13.30
N LEU A 363 5.73 -5.45 14.49
CA LEU A 363 4.79 -5.56 15.59
C LEU A 363 4.91 -4.31 16.49
N LEU A 364 3.83 -3.52 16.57
CA LEU A 364 3.71 -2.39 17.49
C LEU A 364 3.41 -2.94 18.89
N LEU A 365 4.41 -3.02 19.76
CA LEU A 365 4.23 -3.70 21.06
C LEU A 365 3.31 -2.93 21.99
N ASP A 366 3.32 -1.60 21.90
CA ASP A 366 2.53 -0.75 22.77
C ASP A 366 1.05 -0.63 22.36
N ALA A 367 0.55 -1.46 21.44
CA ALA A 367 -0.88 -1.52 21.18
C ALA A 367 -1.64 -1.89 22.48
N HIS A 368 -2.75 -1.21 22.75
CA HIS A 368 -3.46 -1.32 24.02
C HIS A 368 -4.98 -1.20 23.87
N TRP A 369 -5.71 -2.05 24.58
CA TRP A 369 -7.14 -2.03 24.71
C TRP A 369 -7.61 -0.93 25.68
N ASP A 370 -8.06 0.20 25.12
CA ASP A 370 -8.69 1.26 25.90
C ASP A 370 -10.14 0.87 26.20
N ARG A 371 -10.39 0.47 27.44
CA ARG A 371 -11.71 0.06 27.94
C ARG A 371 -12.75 1.18 27.90
N ALA A 372 -12.33 2.41 28.16
CA ALA A 372 -13.24 3.55 28.19
C ALA A 372 -13.69 3.92 26.77
N ALA A 373 -12.75 3.93 25.83
CA ALA A 373 -13.01 4.20 24.42
C ALA A 373 -13.52 2.96 23.64
N LYS A 374 -13.46 1.76 24.24
CA LYS A 374 -13.75 0.46 23.60
C LYS A 374 -13.04 0.31 22.25
N THR A 375 -11.78 0.73 22.21
CA THR A 375 -10.99 0.84 20.98
C THR A 375 -9.55 0.44 21.26
N ILE A 376 -8.89 -0.15 20.26
CA ILE A 376 -7.46 -0.47 20.33
C ILE A 376 -6.64 0.76 19.95
N THR A 377 -5.87 1.27 20.90
CA THR A 377 -4.92 2.37 20.73
C THR A 377 -3.53 1.83 20.37
N GLY A 378 -2.68 2.63 19.72
CA GLY A 378 -1.33 2.18 19.30
C GLY A 378 -1.35 1.05 18.26
N HIS A 379 -2.49 0.81 17.62
CA HIS A 379 -2.68 -0.21 16.60
C HIS A 379 -3.05 0.44 15.26
N ALA A 380 -2.34 0.01 14.22
CA ALA A 380 -2.77 0.11 12.84
C ALA A 380 -2.42 -1.20 12.14
N ALA A 381 -3.29 -1.62 11.21
CA ALA A 381 -3.07 -2.69 10.26
C ALA A 381 -2.94 -2.03 8.88
N LEU A 382 -1.69 -1.87 8.45
CA LEU A 382 -1.33 -1.22 7.19
C LEU A 382 -0.07 -1.86 6.61
N GLY A 383 -0.10 -2.17 5.32
CA GLY A 383 1.04 -2.71 4.59
C GLY A 383 1.26 -2.01 3.25
N GLY A 384 2.51 -2.01 2.79
CA GLY A 384 2.94 -1.43 1.52
C GLY A 384 4.26 -0.70 1.67
N GLY A 385 4.63 0.15 0.71
CA GLY A 385 5.82 0.97 0.84
C GLY A 385 6.32 1.55 -0.46
N GLY A 386 7.16 2.57 -0.35
CA GLY A 386 7.79 3.26 -1.47
C GLY A 386 9.26 3.50 -1.19
N GLY A 387 10.11 3.37 -2.21
CA GLY A 387 11.55 3.57 -2.08
C GLY A 387 12.29 2.36 -1.49
N GLU A 388 13.18 2.60 -0.53
CA GLU A 388 14.01 1.55 0.10
C GLU A 388 13.31 0.72 1.19
N ILE A 389 12.20 1.17 1.77
CA ILE A 389 11.50 0.41 2.82
C ILE A 389 10.12 -0.03 2.32
N GLN A 390 9.90 -1.34 2.34
CA GLN A 390 8.59 -1.98 2.26
C GLN A 390 8.19 -2.42 3.66
N LEU A 391 7.05 -1.95 4.14
CA LEU A 391 6.65 -2.00 5.55
C LEU A 391 5.27 -2.65 5.71
N ALA A 392 5.15 -3.52 6.71
CA ALA A 392 3.86 -3.96 7.25
C ALA A 392 3.85 -3.64 8.74
N ILE A 393 2.77 -3.05 9.25
CA ILE A 393 2.62 -2.78 10.67
C ILE A 393 1.37 -3.46 11.20
N PHE A 394 1.45 -4.01 12.41
CA PHE A 394 0.33 -4.61 13.11
C PHE A 394 0.49 -4.47 14.63
N GLY A 395 -0.62 -4.42 15.37
CA GLY A 395 -0.62 -4.23 16.84
C GLY A 395 -0.42 -5.53 17.62
N SER A 396 0.11 -5.43 18.83
CA SER A 396 0.28 -6.55 19.77
C SER A 396 -1.00 -6.96 20.52
N HIS A 397 -2.15 -6.34 20.26
CA HIS A 397 -3.38 -6.54 21.05
C HIS A 397 -3.87 -7.98 21.10
N ALA A 398 -3.59 -8.79 20.06
CA ALA A 398 -3.93 -10.22 20.01
C ALA A 398 -2.78 -11.13 20.51
N LEU A 399 -1.60 -10.59 20.81
CA LEU A 399 -0.37 -11.35 21.07
C LEU A 399 -0.51 -12.30 22.27
N HIS A 400 -1.36 -11.99 23.25
CA HIS A 400 -1.62 -12.87 24.40
C HIS A 400 -2.08 -14.28 24.01
N SER A 401 -2.72 -14.42 22.85
CA SER A 401 -3.27 -15.69 22.36
C SER A 401 -2.31 -16.49 21.47
N TYR A 402 -1.16 -15.92 21.10
CA TYR A 402 -0.26 -16.56 20.14
C TYR A 402 0.52 -17.72 20.79
N PRO A 403 0.85 -18.78 20.03
CA PRO A 403 1.77 -19.80 20.50
C PRO A 403 3.19 -19.23 20.59
N SER A 404 3.96 -19.67 21.58
CA SER A 404 5.36 -19.29 21.77
C SER A 404 6.37 -20.37 21.37
N SER A 405 5.90 -21.60 21.13
CA SER A 405 6.67 -22.76 20.68
C SER A 405 5.79 -23.72 19.86
N PHE A 406 6.33 -24.77 19.23
CA PHE A 406 5.55 -25.68 18.38
C PHE A 406 4.46 -26.44 19.13
N GLU A 407 4.76 -26.81 20.37
CA GLU A 407 3.90 -27.54 21.30
C GLU A 407 2.64 -26.73 21.66
N GLU A 408 2.72 -25.40 21.58
CA GLU A 408 1.63 -24.49 21.87
C GLU A 408 0.75 -24.19 20.64
N VAL A 409 1.14 -24.59 19.42
CA VAL A 409 0.41 -24.25 18.19
C VAL A 409 -1.02 -24.81 18.21
N VAL A 410 -1.17 -26.12 18.45
CA VAL A 410 -2.50 -26.75 18.53
C VAL A 410 -3.30 -26.24 19.74
N PRO A 411 -2.73 -26.17 20.96
CA PRO A 411 -3.41 -25.56 22.11
C PRO A 411 -3.90 -24.14 21.86
N ALA A 412 -3.07 -23.24 21.30
CA ALA A 412 -3.44 -21.86 21.02
C ALA A 412 -4.62 -21.77 20.04
N PHE A 413 -4.63 -22.62 19.00
CA PHE A 413 -5.71 -22.68 18.02
C PHE A 413 -6.93 -23.53 18.44
N SER A 414 -6.91 -24.08 19.65
CA SER A 414 -8.02 -24.85 20.24
C SER A 414 -8.56 -24.23 21.54
N ASP A 415 -7.95 -23.15 22.01
CA ASP A 415 -8.28 -22.50 23.28
C ASP A 415 -9.60 -21.71 23.19
N CYS A 416 -10.66 -22.33 23.71
CA CYS A 416 -12.00 -21.76 23.76
C CYS A 416 -12.24 -20.80 24.93
N THR A 417 -11.20 -20.40 25.67
CA THR A 417 -11.34 -19.45 26.79
C THR A 417 -11.97 -18.16 26.26
N PRO A 418 -13.13 -17.73 26.82
CA PRO A 418 -13.81 -16.51 26.40
C PRO A 418 -12.91 -15.27 26.53
N THR A 419 -13.04 -14.35 25.60
CA THR A 419 -12.30 -13.08 25.64
C THR A 419 -12.82 -12.19 26.74
N ASP A 420 -11.95 -11.86 27.69
CA ASP A 420 -12.24 -10.97 28.82
C ASP A 420 -11.92 -9.52 28.44
N THR A 421 -12.95 -8.77 28.06
CA THR A 421 -12.82 -7.37 27.63
C THR A 421 -12.48 -6.40 28.76
N ASP A 422 -12.37 -6.88 30.00
CA ASP A 422 -11.81 -6.09 31.10
C ASP A 422 -10.27 -6.01 31.02
N TYR A 423 -9.62 -6.80 30.15
CA TYR A 423 -8.16 -6.78 30.00
C TYR A 423 -7.67 -6.80 28.56
N VAL A 424 -8.40 -7.43 27.63
CA VAL A 424 -7.94 -7.64 26.25
C VAL A 424 -9.03 -7.27 25.23
N ALA A 425 -8.62 -6.95 24.01
CA ALA A 425 -9.55 -6.53 22.96
C ALA A 425 -10.33 -7.73 22.37
N ASN A 426 -11.64 -7.56 22.19
CA ASN A 426 -12.42 -8.37 21.24
C ASN A 426 -12.42 -7.65 19.89
N ASP A 427 -11.34 -7.81 19.14
CA ASP A 427 -11.08 -7.13 17.88
C ASP A 427 -12.28 -7.21 16.92
N CYS A 428 -12.88 -6.05 16.65
CA CYS A 428 -14.08 -5.87 15.83
C CYS A 428 -15.28 -6.77 16.22
N ASN A 429 -15.37 -7.22 17.47
CA ASN A 429 -16.33 -8.22 17.95
C ASN A 429 -16.24 -9.60 17.26
N GLU A 430 -15.10 -9.93 16.65
CA GLU A 430 -14.89 -11.17 15.91
C GLU A 430 -13.94 -12.17 16.60
N SER A 431 -13.39 -11.81 17.76
CA SER A 431 -12.47 -12.62 18.57
C SER A 431 -13.06 -12.89 19.96
N GLY A 432 -14.24 -13.53 20.01
CA GLY A 432 -14.92 -13.83 21.28
C GLY A 432 -14.27 -14.95 22.12
N SER A 433 -13.24 -15.61 21.60
CA SER A 433 -12.43 -16.60 22.31
C SER A 433 -10.93 -16.47 21.95
N SER A 434 -10.07 -17.06 22.79
CA SER A 434 -8.61 -16.97 22.63
C SER A 434 -8.11 -17.50 21.28
N TRP A 435 -8.63 -18.62 20.77
CA TRP A 435 -8.22 -19.15 19.46
C TRP A 435 -8.67 -18.25 18.30
N GLU A 436 -9.81 -17.58 18.41
CA GLU A 436 -10.30 -16.63 17.41
C GLU A 436 -9.41 -15.38 17.40
N ALA A 437 -8.96 -14.91 18.57
CA ALA A 437 -7.96 -13.83 18.69
C ALA A 437 -6.63 -14.22 18.04
N ALA A 438 -6.15 -15.46 18.23
CA ALA A 438 -4.91 -15.94 17.63
C ALA A 438 -4.99 -15.96 16.09
N ASN A 439 -6.12 -16.44 15.55
CA ASN A 439 -6.37 -16.42 14.10
C ASN A 439 -6.38 -15.02 13.52
N ILE A 440 -7.16 -14.11 14.13
CA ILE A 440 -7.27 -12.73 13.65
C ILE A 440 -5.92 -12.04 13.73
N GLY A 441 -5.20 -12.14 14.85
CA GLY A 441 -3.91 -11.48 15.00
C GLY A 441 -2.85 -12.02 14.04
N ILE A 442 -2.59 -13.33 14.04
CA ILE A 442 -1.53 -13.95 13.23
C ILE A 442 -1.87 -13.79 11.74
N GLY A 443 -3.14 -13.96 11.40
CA GLY A 443 -3.65 -13.92 10.05
C GLY A 443 -3.74 -12.52 9.45
N ALA A 444 -4.25 -11.54 10.19
CA ALA A 444 -4.31 -10.16 9.72
C ALA A 444 -2.90 -9.56 9.60
N HIS A 445 -1.97 -9.90 10.49
CA HIS A 445 -0.57 -9.46 10.30
C HIS A 445 0.07 -10.11 9.06
N LEU A 446 -0.29 -11.36 8.71
CA LEU A 446 0.13 -11.96 7.45
C LEU A 446 -0.51 -11.26 6.23
N HIS A 447 -1.75 -10.79 6.34
CA HIS A 447 -2.40 -9.95 5.32
C HIS A 447 -1.60 -8.67 5.06
N GLU A 448 -1.23 -7.93 6.11
CA GLU A 448 -0.39 -6.73 5.96
C GLU A 448 0.99 -7.05 5.38
N THR A 449 1.56 -8.19 5.77
CA THR A 449 2.81 -8.70 5.20
C THR A 449 2.64 -9.04 3.70
N GLY A 450 1.46 -9.47 3.27
CA GLY A 450 1.10 -9.65 1.86
C GLY A 450 1.13 -8.33 1.08
N HIS A 451 0.57 -7.26 1.64
CA HIS A 451 0.66 -5.92 1.05
C HIS A 451 2.12 -5.44 0.93
N LEU A 452 2.97 -5.70 1.94
CA LEU A 452 4.41 -5.44 1.88
C LEU A 452 5.09 -6.14 0.70
N PHE A 453 4.62 -7.33 0.30
CA PHE A 453 5.11 -8.06 -0.88
C PHE A 453 4.42 -7.67 -2.19
N GLY A 454 3.55 -6.65 -2.18
CA GLY A 454 2.88 -6.11 -3.37
C GLY A 454 1.57 -6.81 -3.75
N CYS A 455 0.95 -7.56 -2.84
CA CYS A 455 -0.39 -8.10 -3.06
C CYS A 455 -1.46 -7.04 -2.81
N PRO A 456 -2.40 -6.80 -3.75
CA PRO A 456 -3.61 -6.02 -3.48
C PRO A 456 -4.66 -6.87 -2.76
N HIS A 457 -5.77 -6.26 -2.36
CA HIS A 457 -6.95 -7.02 -1.96
C HIS A 457 -7.43 -7.94 -3.09
N GLN A 458 -8.06 -9.05 -2.71
CA GLN A 458 -8.59 -10.07 -3.62
C GLN A 458 -10.03 -10.42 -3.25
N GLU A 459 -10.70 -11.21 -4.09
CA GLU A 459 -12.08 -11.68 -3.84
C GLU A 459 -12.19 -12.81 -2.80
N ASN A 460 -11.07 -13.48 -2.48
CA ASN A 460 -10.97 -14.52 -1.47
C ASN A 460 -9.51 -14.65 -1.00
N GLY A 461 -9.26 -15.57 -0.06
CA GLY A 461 -7.94 -15.81 0.50
C GLY A 461 -7.54 -14.80 1.58
N ILE A 462 -6.27 -14.88 2.00
CA ILE A 462 -5.72 -14.00 3.05
C ILE A 462 -5.90 -12.53 2.69
N MET A 463 -5.74 -12.14 1.43
CA MET A 463 -5.88 -10.74 1.00
C MET A 463 -7.33 -10.20 1.03
N LEU A 464 -8.30 -11.00 1.49
CA LEU A 464 -9.62 -10.53 1.88
C LEU A 464 -9.78 -10.67 3.40
N ARG A 465 -10.33 -11.80 3.86
CA ARG A 465 -10.55 -12.10 5.28
C ARG A 465 -10.46 -13.59 5.60
N ASP A 466 -10.00 -14.45 4.68
CA ASP A 466 -9.92 -15.90 4.95
C ASP A 466 -8.92 -16.22 6.07
N TYR A 467 -8.07 -15.27 6.45
CA TYR A 467 -7.15 -15.40 7.55
C TYR A 467 -7.83 -15.69 8.90
N VAL A 468 -9.14 -15.45 9.04
CA VAL A 468 -9.93 -15.82 10.23
C VAL A 468 -10.10 -17.33 10.43
N THR A 469 -9.70 -18.13 9.43
CA THR A 469 -9.65 -19.61 9.47
C THR A 469 -8.22 -20.14 9.31
N LEU A 470 -7.20 -19.32 9.56
CA LEU A 470 -5.79 -19.70 9.41
C LEU A 470 -5.41 -20.94 10.24
N ASN A 471 -5.98 -21.11 11.44
CA ASN A 471 -5.81 -22.30 12.29
C ASN A 471 -6.00 -23.60 11.53
N ARG A 472 -6.94 -23.63 10.57
CA ARG A 472 -7.27 -24.83 9.80
C ARG A 472 -6.08 -25.38 9.03
N SER A 473 -5.08 -24.57 8.69
CA SER A 473 -3.84 -25.04 8.07
C SER A 473 -2.94 -25.81 9.03
N PHE A 474 -3.10 -25.64 10.34
CA PHE A 474 -2.22 -26.19 11.38
C PHE A 474 -2.92 -27.22 12.27
N THR A 475 -4.25 -27.23 12.32
CA THR A 475 -5.05 -28.16 13.13
C THR A 475 -5.86 -29.13 12.26
N THR A 476 -6.11 -30.32 12.81
CA THR A 476 -6.97 -31.34 12.20
C THR A 476 -8.44 -31.17 12.59
N ARG A 477 -8.72 -30.42 13.66
CA ARG A 477 -10.08 -30.07 14.08
C ARG A 477 -10.18 -28.59 14.41
N GLU A 478 -11.33 -28.03 14.08
CA GLU A 478 -11.73 -26.68 14.47
C GLU A 478 -12.61 -26.76 15.73
N PRO A 479 -12.35 -25.94 16.75
CA PRO A 479 -13.22 -25.83 17.93
C PRO A 479 -14.52 -25.06 17.64
N TYR A 480 -15.37 -24.87 18.66
CA TYR A 480 -16.55 -24.01 18.55
C TYR A 480 -16.15 -22.55 18.24
N SER A 481 -16.77 -21.96 17.21
CA SER A 481 -16.58 -20.54 16.87
C SER A 481 -17.68 -19.69 17.49
N THR A 482 -17.28 -18.73 18.33
CA THR A 482 -18.20 -17.76 18.89
C THR A 482 -18.66 -16.74 17.85
N ARG A 483 -17.83 -16.46 16.84
CA ARG A 483 -18.13 -15.57 15.71
C ARG A 483 -19.24 -16.11 14.81
N THR A 484 -19.13 -17.36 14.37
CA THR A 484 -20.09 -17.96 13.41
C THR A 484 -21.15 -18.84 14.09
N LYS A 485 -21.03 -19.08 15.40
CA LYS A 485 -21.87 -20.00 16.19
C LYS A 485 -21.83 -21.45 15.68
N SER A 486 -20.76 -21.83 14.96
CA SER A 486 -20.58 -23.19 14.46
C SER A 486 -19.87 -24.09 15.49
N LYS A 487 -20.20 -25.39 15.49
CA LYS A 487 -19.58 -26.38 16.40
C LYS A 487 -18.14 -26.75 16.04
N GLY A 488 -17.63 -26.28 14.91
CA GLY A 488 -16.37 -26.78 14.34
C GLY A 488 -16.49 -28.25 13.92
N GLY A 489 -15.35 -28.92 13.71
CA GLY A 489 -15.32 -30.30 13.22
C GLY A 489 -13.97 -30.69 12.62
N LEU A 490 -13.93 -31.84 11.93
CA LEU A 490 -12.77 -32.26 11.16
C LEU A 490 -12.43 -31.23 10.08
N VAL A 491 -11.16 -30.86 9.99
CA VAL A 491 -10.64 -29.88 9.04
C VAL A 491 -9.84 -30.60 7.98
N LEU A 492 -10.37 -30.61 6.76
CA LEU A 492 -9.70 -31.16 5.59
C LEU A 492 -9.16 -30.02 4.72
N ARG A 493 -8.36 -30.40 3.72
CA ARG A 493 -7.70 -29.45 2.82
C ARG A 493 -8.64 -28.40 2.21
N LYS A 494 -9.88 -28.80 1.87
CA LYS A 494 -10.89 -27.91 1.26
C LYS A 494 -11.39 -26.81 2.20
N ASP A 495 -11.21 -27.00 3.50
CA ASP A 495 -11.69 -26.09 4.54
C ASP A 495 -10.62 -25.07 4.95
N GLU A 496 -9.37 -25.28 4.52
CA GLU A 496 -8.20 -24.49 4.92
C GLU A 496 -8.20 -23.08 4.31
N CYS A 497 -7.58 -22.15 5.02
CA CYS A 497 -7.21 -20.84 4.51
C CYS A 497 -6.30 -20.97 3.26
N THR A 498 -6.37 -20.00 2.36
CA THR A 498 -5.58 -20.00 1.11
C THR A 498 -5.00 -18.62 0.77
N TRP A 499 -3.93 -18.63 -0.03
CA TRP A 499 -3.57 -17.46 -0.83
C TRP A 499 -4.35 -17.49 -2.14
N HIS A 500 -4.83 -16.35 -2.62
CA HIS A 500 -5.46 -16.28 -3.93
C HIS A 500 -4.43 -16.62 -5.02
N ARG A 501 -4.91 -17.15 -6.16
CA ARG A 501 -4.05 -17.54 -7.28
C ARG A 501 -3.16 -16.39 -7.77
N LEU A 502 -3.75 -15.19 -7.89
CA LEU A 502 -3.07 -13.99 -8.33
C LEU A 502 -1.98 -13.51 -7.35
N ASP A 503 -2.12 -13.79 -6.05
CA ASP A 503 -1.10 -13.48 -5.04
C ASP A 503 0.09 -14.43 -5.17
N CYS A 504 -0.18 -15.72 -5.37
CA CYS A 504 0.86 -16.71 -5.59
C CYS A 504 1.69 -16.39 -6.85
N LEU A 505 1.03 -15.93 -7.92
CA LEU A 505 1.70 -15.47 -9.15
C LEU A 505 2.56 -14.21 -8.92
N ARG A 506 2.13 -13.28 -8.05
CA ARG A 506 2.96 -12.13 -7.64
C ARG A 506 4.19 -12.58 -6.86
N PHE A 507 4.01 -13.48 -5.88
CA PHE A 507 5.11 -14.07 -5.13
C PHE A 507 6.14 -14.74 -6.05
N ARG A 508 5.71 -15.45 -7.09
CA ARG A 508 6.64 -16.07 -8.06
C ARG A 508 7.65 -15.09 -8.68
N GLY A 509 7.24 -13.85 -8.96
CA GLY A 509 8.10 -12.78 -9.48
C GLY A 509 8.86 -12.00 -8.40
N HIS A 510 8.42 -12.06 -7.14
CA HIS A 510 8.94 -11.23 -6.06
C HIS A 510 10.34 -11.66 -5.57
N PRO A 511 11.31 -10.73 -5.34
CA PRO A 511 12.68 -11.03 -4.90
C PRO A 511 12.80 -12.01 -3.72
N CYS A 512 12.00 -11.81 -2.68
CA CYS A 512 12.04 -12.66 -1.47
C CYS A 512 11.66 -14.13 -1.72
N PHE A 513 11.01 -14.47 -2.84
CA PHE A 513 10.52 -15.81 -3.15
C PHE A 513 11.33 -16.51 -4.26
N ALA A 514 12.47 -15.92 -4.63
CA ALA A 514 13.40 -16.51 -5.59
C ALA A 514 14.03 -17.79 -5.00
N LEU A 515 14.15 -18.82 -5.84
CA LEU A 515 14.86 -20.04 -5.48
C LEU A 515 16.29 -20.02 -6.03
N PRO A 516 17.25 -20.70 -5.38
CA PRO A 516 18.61 -20.84 -5.92
C PRO A 516 18.67 -21.51 -7.30
N THR A 517 17.66 -22.31 -7.63
CA THR A 517 17.53 -23.01 -8.91
C THR A 517 16.81 -22.20 -9.99
N ASP A 518 16.31 -21.01 -9.65
CA ASP A 518 15.73 -20.12 -10.67
C ASP A 518 16.81 -19.62 -11.64
N PRO A 519 16.45 -19.37 -12.90
CA PRO A 519 17.32 -18.65 -13.80
C PRO A 519 17.65 -17.25 -13.23
N PRO A 520 18.84 -16.69 -13.54
CA PRO A 520 19.16 -15.33 -13.15
C PRO A 520 18.05 -14.37 -13.54
N ARG A 521 17.65 -13.50 -12.61
CA ARG A 521 16.61 -12.50 -12.86
C ARG A 521 17.01 -11.65 -14.06
N HIS A 522 16.08 -11.49 -14.98
CA HIS A 522 16.25 -10.55 -16.07
C HIS A 522 16.40 -9.15 -15.49
N ALA A 523 17.44 -8.44 -15.93
CA ALA A 523 17.66 -7.04 -15.54
C ALA A 523 16.57 -6.09 -16.09
N ASP A 524 15.83 -6.56 -17.10
CA ASP A 524 14.73 -5.86 -17.74
C ASP A 524 13.41 -6.53 -17.39
N ASP A 525 12.58 -5.82 -16.63
CA ASP A 525 11.26 -6.24 -16.20
C ASP A 525 10.13 -5.60 -17.02
N SER A 526 10.47 -4.74 -17.99
CA SER A 526 9.52 -3.93 -18.73
C SER A 526 8.55 -4.76 -19.58
N VAL A 527 7.32 -4.24 -19.70
CA VAL A 527 6.24 -4.80 -20.52
C VAL A 527 5.79 -3.71 -21.46
N HIS A 528 5.67 -4.04 -22.75
CA HIS A 528 5.23 -3.10 -23.77
C HIS A 528 4.06 -3.67 -24.57
N VAL A 529 3.16 -2.77 -24.96
CA VAL A 529 1.90 -3.09 -25.62
C VAL A 529 1.80 -2.27 -26.90
N TRP A 530 1.69 -2.97 -28.03
CA TRP A 530 1.76 -2.42 -29.38
C TRP A 530 0.47 -2.77 -30.12
N PRO A 531 -0.43 -1.81 -30.40
CA PRO A 531 -1.50 -2.05 -31.36
C PRO A 531 -0.89 -2.22 -32.74
N VAL A 532 -1.43 -3.15 -33.54
CA VAL A 532 -0.98 -3.44 -34.90
C VAL A 532 -2.16 -3.62 -35.85
N ASP A 533 -1.89 -4.02 -37.10
CA ASP A 533 -2.91 -4.26 -38.12
C ASP A 533 -3.98 -5.27 -37.67
N ASN A 534 -5.15 -5.21 -38.31
CA ASN A 534 -6.28 -6.10 -38.09
C ASN A 534 -6.87 -6.09 -36.67
N GLY A 535 -6.58 -5.06 -35.86
CA GLY A 535 -7.10 -4.96 -34.50
C GLY A 535 -6.40 -5.87 -33.50
N ASN A 536 -5.25 -6.43 -33.88
CA ASN A 536 -4.41 -7.20 -32.99
C ASN A 536 -3.59 -6.27 -32.09
N VAL A 537 -3.25 -6.75 -30.91
CA VAL A 537 -2.32 -6.08 -29.99
C VAL A 537 -1.21 -7.05 -29.64
N ILE A 538 0.02 -6.66 -29.91
CA ILE A 538 1.21 -7.44 -29.55
C ILE A 538 1.72 -6.94 -28.20
N VAL A 539 1.90 -7.85 -27.25
CA VAL A 539 2.58 -7.56 -25.99
C VAL A 539 3.97 -8.17 -26.03
N THR A 540 4.99 -7.41 -25.62
CA THR A 540 6.38 -7.86 -25.55
C THR A 540 6.95 -7.66 -24.16
N ALA A 541 7.65 -8.67 -23.64
CA ALA A 541 8.41 -8.59 -22.39
C ALA A 541 9.71 -9.39 -22.52
N ALA A 542 10.86 -8.77 -22.21
CA ALA A 542 12.17 -9.40 -22.38
C ALA A 542 12.33 -10.69 -21.55
N SER A 543 11.75 -10.68 -20.34
CA SER A 543 11.69 -11.81 -19.41
C SER A 543 10.60 -12.84 -19.73
N GLY A 544 9.69 -12.53 -20.66
CA GLY A 544 8.43 -13.27 -20.81
C GLY A 544 7.25 -12.59 -20.13
N VAL A 545 6.06 -12.77 -20.70
CA VAL A 545 4.78 -12.39 -20.09
C VAL A 545 4.32 -13.53 -19.19
N ALA A 546 3.99 -13.23 -17.93
CA ALA A 546 3.59 -14.22 -16.94
C ALA A 546 2.07 -14.41 -16.92
N TYR A 547 1.32 -13.32 -16.75
CA TYR A 547 -0.14 -13.31 -16.73
C TYR A 547 -0.66 -11.91 -17.03
N LEU A 548 -1.94 -11.82 -17.39
CA LEU A 548 -2.67 -10.56 -17.48
C LEU A 548 -3.96 -10.63 -16.67
N GLU A 549 -4.33 -9.50 -16.12
CA GLU A 549 -5.55 -9.25 -15.35
C GLU A 549 -6.49 -8.39 -16.19
N ILE A 550 -7.78 -8.73 -16.18
CA ILE A 550 -8.83 -8.05 -16.93
C ILE A 550 -9.80 -7.43 -15.94
N PHE A 551 -9.93 -6.10 -16.01
CA PHE A 551 -10.85 -5.32 -15.21
C PHE A 551 -11.94 -4.74 -16.11
N THR A 552 -13.19 -4.84 -15.67
CA THR A 552 -14.32 -4.20 -16.34
C THR A 552 -14.69 -2.88 -15.67
N GLN A 553 -15.47 -2.04 -16.35
CA GLN A 553 -15.85 -0.74 -15.81
C GLN A 553 -16.57 -0.88 -14.44
N GLY A 554 -16.03 -0.21 -13.42
CA GLY A 554 -16.56 -0.25 -12.05
C GLY A 554 -15.96 -1.36 -11.17
N ASP A 555 -15.02 -2.15 -11.69
CA ASP A 555 -14.29 -3.13 -10.89
C ASP A 555 -13.16 -2.49 -10.10
N ASP A 556 -13.18 -2.70 -8.78
CA ASP A 556 -12.05 -2.41 -7.89
C ASP A 556 -11.15 -3.65 -7.68
N LEU A 557 -11.63 -4.84 -8.06
CA LEU A 557 -10.94 -6.14 -7.92
C LEU A 557 -10.89 -6.88 -9.25
N CYS A 558 -9.85 -7.72 -9.43
CA CYS A 558 -9.72 -8.54 -10.63
C CYS A 558 -10.48 -9.86 -10.47
N HIS A 559 -11.47 -10.10 -11.33
CA HIS A 559 -12.25 -11.34 -11.35
C HIS A 559 -11.87 -12.29 -12.50
N THR A 560 -11.12 -11.82 -13.49
CA THR A 560 -10.77 -12.62 -14.67
C THR A 560 -9.34 -12.35 -15.09
N TRP A 561 -8.54 -13.41 -15.23
CA TRP A 561 -7.15 -13.34 -15.64
C TRP A 561 -6.80 -14.44 -16.64
N GLN A 562 -5.65 -14.28 -17.30
CA GLN A 562 -5.08 -15.28 -18.20
C GLN A 562 -3.61 -15.47 -17.86
N GLU A 563 -3.24 -16.72 -17.59
CA GLU A 563 -1.85 -17.13 -17.34
C GLU A 563 -1.19 -17.57 -18.65
N PHE A 564 0.11 -17.31 -18.77
CA PHE A 564 0.95 -17.74 -19.89
C PHE A 564 2.01 -18.71 -19.39
N GLY A 565 2.67 -19.40 -20.33
CA GLY A 565 3.66 -20.42 -20.00
C GLY A 565 4.80 -19.86 -19.14
N ASP A 566 5.16 -20.58 -18.09
CA ASP A 566 6.15 -20.19 -17.08
C ASP A 566 7.44 -21.03 -17.17
N GLY A 567 7.53 -21.94 -18.15
CA GLY A 567 8.65 -22.86 -18.31
C GLY A 567 8.71 -23.96 -17.25
N ASN A 568 7.71 -24.08 -16.36
CA ASN A 568 7.69 -24.99 -15.23
C ASN A 568 6.46 -25.92 -15.26
N GLY A 569 6.21 -26.52 -16.42
CA GLY A 569 5.10 -27.46 -16.64
C GLY A 569 3.83 -26.82 -17.21
N ASN A 570 3.70 -25.49 -17.24
CA ASN A 570 2.57 -24.78 -17.86
C ASN A 570 2.86 -24.29 -19.29
N GLY A 571 3.83 -24.89 -19.97
CA GLY A 571 4.25 -24.52 -21.33
C GLY A 571 5.46 -23.56 -21.38
N PRO A 572 5.96 -23.24 -22.58
CA PRO A 572 7.16 -22.42 -22.76
C PRO A 572 6.90 -20.95 -22.40
N ILE A 573 7.93 -20.26 -21.89
CA ILE A 573 7.88 -18.82 -21.62
C ILE A 573 7.72 -18.05 -22.92
N GLN A 574 6.66 -17.23 -22.99
CA GLN A 574 6.33 -16.44 -24.18
C GLN A 574 6.80 -14.99 -23.98
N LYS A 575 7.82 -14.58 -24.74
CA LYS A 575 8.33 -13.19 -24.76
C LYS A 575 7.45 -12.23 -25.55
N GLN A 576 6.62 -12.79 -26.42
CA GLN A 576 5.68 -12.06 -27.26
C GLN A 576 4.37 -12.81 -27.29
N ILE A 577 3.27 -12.12 -27.02
CA ILE A 577 1.90 -12.67 -27.14
C ILE A 577 1.06 -11.74 -28.02
N ILE A 578 0.03 -12.29 -28.65
CA ILE A 578 -0.94 -11.55 -29.46
C ILE A 578 -2.27 -11.61 -28.72
N LEU A 579 -2.89 -10.45 -28.54
CA LEU A 579 -4.19 -10.28 -27.92
C LEU A 579 -5.18 -9.74 -28.94
N THR A 580 -6.41 -10.25 -28.89
CA THR A 580 -7.52 -9.75 -29.70
C THR A 580 -8.70 -9.40 -28.81
N GLU A 581 -9.44 -8.36 -29.18
CA GLU A 581 -10.60 -7.93 -28.41
C GLU A 581 -11.68 -9.02 -28.27
N PRO A 582 -12.03 -9.80 -29.32
CA PRO A 582 -12.98 -10.91 -29.19
C PRO A 582 -12.54 -11.99 -28.20
N GLU A 583 -11.25 -12.36 -28.20
CA GLU A 583 -10.72 -13.36 -27.25
C GLU A 583 -10.87 -12.89 -25.81
N LEU A 584 -10.48 -11.64 -25.53
CA LEU A 584 -10.59 -11.07 -24.18
C LEU A 584 -12.05 -10.95 -23.73
N ARG A 585 -12.95 -10.49 -24.61
CA ARG A 585 -14.38 -10.37 -24.29
C ARG A 585 -15.04 -11.73 -24.05
N ASN A 586 -14.65 -12.78 -24.78
CA ASN A 586 -15.21 -14.12 -24.58
C ASN A 586 -14.88 -14.71 -23.20
N ARG A 587 -13.80 -14.24 -22.55
CA ARG A 587 -13.43 -14.64 -21.18
C ARG A 587 -14.28 -13.96 -20.11
N LEU A 588 -14.90 -12.83 -20.43
CA LEU A 588 -15.75 -12.11 -19.49
C LEU A 588 -17.15 -12.76 -19.38
N PRO A 589 -17.79 -12.63 -18.20
CA PRO A 589 -19.21 -12.94 -18.01
C PRO A 589 -20.09 -12.23 -19.06
N GLU A 590 -21.18 -12.87 -19.49
CA GLU A 590 -22.01 -12.42 -20.62
C GLU A 590 -22.54 -10.99 -20.47
N ASP A 591 -22.94 -10.63 -19.25
CA ASP A 591 -23.44 -9.31 -18.85
C ASP A 591 -22.37 -8.21 -18.97
N ARG A 592 -21.08 -8.58 -18.85
CA ARG A 592 -19.95 -7.64 -18.86
C ARG A 592 -19.19 -7.59 -20.17
N ARG A 593 -19.48 -8.46 -21.13
CA ARG A 593 -18.76 -8.50 -22.42
C ARG A 593 -18.81 -7.21 -23.23
N LYS A 594 -19.74 -6.30 -22.96
CA LYS A 594 -19.85 -4.98 -23.64
C LYS A 594 -19.20 -3.83 -22.87
N SER A 595 -18.78 -4.06 -21.63
CA SER A 595 -18.15 -3.03 -20.79
C SER A 595 -16.79 -2.59 -21.34
N LYS A 596 -16.33 -1.41 -20.91
CA LYS A 596 -14.96 -0.97 -21.12
C LYS A 596 -14.00 -1.86 -20.32
N MET A 597 -12.89 -2.25 -20.94
CA MET A 597 -11.90 -3.17 -20.35
C MET A 597 -10.57 -2.46 -20.11
N LYS A 598 -10.10 -2.53 -18.87
CA LYS A 598 -8.73 -2.19 -18.46
C LYS A 598 -7.93 -3.48 -18.32
N LEU A 599 -6.69 -3.48 -18.79
CA LEU A 599 -5.77 -4.62 -18.65
C LEU A 599 -4.58 -4.25 -17.76
N SER A 600 -4.14 -5.19 -16.94
CA SER A 600 -2.89 -5.11 -16.16
C SER A 600 -2.04 -6.32 -16.52
N ILE A 601 -0.91 -6.11 -17.20
CA ILE A 601 -0.09 -7.18 -17.77
C ILE A 601 1.21 -7.27 -16.97
N LYS A 602 1.58 -8.49 -16.56
CA LYS A 602 2.74 -8.75 -15.70
C LYS A 602 3.82 -9.58 -16.41
N SER A 603 5.08 -9.21 -16.21
CA SER A 603 6.23 -9.95 -16.73
C SER A 603 6.73 -11.01 -15.73
N CYS A 604 7.45 -12.02 -16.22
CA CYS A 604 8.08 -13.03 -15.36
C CYS A 604 9.14 -12.46 -14.40
N ALA A 605 9.71 -11.28 -14.71
CA ALA A 605 10.65 -10.58 -13.85
C ALA A 605 9.97 -9.68 -12.79
N GLY A 606 8.62 -9.58 -12.81
CA GLY A 606 7.84 -8.83 -11.84
C GLY A 606 7.45 -7.41 -12.26
N GLY A 607 7.76 -7.00 -13.49
CA GLY A 607 7.31 -5.71 -14.02
C GLY A 607 5.85 -5.75 -14.48
N SER A 608 5.27 -4.57 -14.65
CA SER A 608 3.84 -4.40 -14.91
C SER A 608 3.60 -3.26 -15.90
N HIS A 609 2.59 -3.42 -16.76
CA HIS A 609 2.08 -2.36 -17.62
C HIS A 609 0.56 -2.35 -17.65
N GLU A 610 -0.03 -1.16 -17.52
CA GLU A 610 -1.49 -0.99 -17.48
C GLU A 610 -2.00 -0.36 -18.78
N VAL A 611 -3.11 -0.89 -19.28
CA VAL A 611 -3.85 -0.37 -20.44
C VAL A 611 -5.23 0.03 -19.95
N GLU A 612 -5.45 1.33 -19.77
CA GLU A 612 -6.70 1.90 -19.24
C GLU A 612 -7.94 1.64 -20.10
N ASP A 613 -7.76 1.48 -21.41
CA ASP A 613 -8.85 1.23 -22.35
C ASP A 613 -8.35 0.43 -23.55
N PHE A 614 -8.61 -0.87 -23.53
CA PHE A 614 -8.18 -1.76 -24.62
C PHE A 614 -8.88 -1.46 -25.95
N SER A 615 -10.17 -1.11 -25.93
CA SER A 615 -10.94 -0.78 -27.13
C SER A 615 -10.48 0.54 -27.75
N LEU A 616 -10.11 1.53 -26.94
CA LEU A 616 -9.49 2.76 -27.43
C LEU A 616 -8.12 2.47 -28.06
N LEU A 617 -7.33 1.58 -27.45
CA LEU A 617 -6.01 1.21 -27.96
C LEU A 617 -6.08 0.56 -29.36
N THR A 618 -7.09 -0.27 -29.64
CA THR A 618 -7.27 -0.94 -30.95
C THR A 618 -8.00 -0.06 -31.99
N SER A 619 -8.58 1.06 -31.55
CA SER A 619 -9.34 1.99 -32.39
C SER A 619 -8.49 2.74 -33.43
N LYS A 620 -9.16 3.51 -34.29
CA LYS A 620 -8.50 4.37 -35.29
C LYS A 620 -7.61 5.46 -34.65
N VAL A 621 -7.81 5.79 -33.38
CA VAL A 621 -7.03 6.84 -32.68
C VAL A 621 -5.56 6.44 -32.53
N SER A 622 -5.28 5.16 -32.34
CA SER A 622 -3.91 4.65 -32.24
C SER A 622 -3.25 4.42 -33.60
N ARG A 623 -3.98 4.64 -34.71
CA ARG A 623 -3.49 4.45 -36.07
C ARG A 623 -3.17 5.79 -36.72
N LEU A 624 -2.13 5.81 -37.54
CA LEU A 624 -1.71 6.99 -38.29
C LEU A 624 -1.34 6.55 -39.70
N LYS A 625 -1.97 7.14 -40.72
CA LYS A 625 -1.55 6.93 -42.10
C LYS A 625 -0.40 7.89 -42.41
N LEU A 626 0.76 7.35 -42.72
CA LEU A 626 1.94 8.12 -43.08
C LEU A 626 1.79 8.72 -44.49
N PRO A 627 2.49 9.84 -44.80
CA PRO A 627 2.42 10.48 -46.13
C PRO A 627 2.84 9.56 -47.28
N ASN A 628 3.67 8.56 -47.03
CA ASN A 628 4.09 7.54 -48.01
C ASN A 628 3.05 6.42 -48.22
N GLY A 629 1.88 6.51 -47.59
CA GLY A 629 0.79 5.55 -47.69
C GLY A 629 0.85 4.38 -46.69
N GLN A 630 1.98 4.21 -45.98
CA GLN A 630 2.12 3.17 -44.96
C GLN A 630 1.30 3.49 -43.70
N LEU A 631 0.98 2.45 -42.92
CA LEU A 631 0.29 2.58 -41.65
C LEU A 631 1.31 2.53 -40.50
N ALA A 632 1.17 3.45 -39.55
CA ALA A 632 1.90 3.50 -38.30
C ALA A 632 0.96 3.37 -37.12
N PHE A 633 1.47 2.86 -36.01
CA PHE A 633 0.72 2.60 -34.79
C PHE A 633 1.38 3.25 -33.59
N ARG A 634 0.60 3.91 -32.75
CA ARG A 634 1.06 4.50 -31.49
C ARG A 634 1.08 3.41 -30.42
N SER A 635 2.24 3.19 -29.81
CA SER A 635 2.35 2.28 -28.66
C SER A 635 1.53 2.77 -27.47
N SER A 636 1.34 1.91 -26.48
CA SER A 636 0.85 2.38 -25.18
C SER A 636 1.78 3.44 -24.59
N LYS A 637 1.19 4.39 -23.85
CA LYS A 637 1.89 5.54 -23.27
C LYS A 637 2.76 5.11 -22.09
N LEU A 638 3.95 5.72 -21.97
CA LEU A 638 4.76 5.66 -20.75
C LEU A 638 4.67 6.99 -19.97
N GLY A 639 4.64 6.89 -18.63
CA GLY A 639 4.55 8.04 -17.72
C GLY A 639 3.14 8.66 -17.59
N LEU A 640 2.99 9.55 -16.60
CA LEU A 640 1.67 10.06 -16.19
C LEU A 640 1.19 11.27 -17.03
N SER A 641 2.08 12.12 -17.54
CA SER A 641 1.76 13.39 -18.24
C SER A 641 0.79 14.31 -17.49
N GLN A 642 0.91 14.39 -16.16
CA GLN A 642 -0.02 15.15 -15.30
C GLN A 642 0.40 16.61 -15.06
N MET A 643 1.41 17.12 -15.78
CA MET A 643 1.82 18.53 -15.63
C MET A 643 0.80 19.48 -16.26
N GLU A 644 0.46 20.55 -15.53
CA GLU A 644 -0.48 21.57 -15.98
C GLU A 644 -0.01 22.24 -17.28
N GLY A 645 -0.92 22.38 -18.26
CA GLY A 645 -0.59 22.93 -19.57
C GLY A 645 0.17 21.99 -20.51
N SER A 646 0.22 20.67 -20.21
CA SER A 646 0.75 19.67 -21.13
C SER A 646 -0.05 19.60 -22.43
N ARG A 647 0.63 19.75 -23.57
CA ARG A 647 0.05 19.63 -24.92
C ARG A 647 0.59 18.38 -25.62
N PRO A 648 -0.24 17.60 -26.33
CA PRO A 648 0.26 16.49 -27.13
C PRO A 648 1.16 17.00 -28.27
N GLU A 649 2.22 16.26 -28.53
CA GLU A 649 3.20 16.53 -29.59
C GLU A 649 3.53 15.22 -30.30
N GLU A 650 3.73 15.29 -31.61
CA GLU A 650 4.01 14.13 -32.47
C GLU A 650 5.04 14.51 -33.52
N MET A 651 6.04 13.65 -33.70
CA MET A 651 7.11 13.82 -34.67
C MET A 651 7.33 12.51 -35.43
N ILE A 652 7.01 12.53 -36.73
CA ILE A 652 7.31 11.45 -37.67
C ILE A 652 8.72 11.70 -38.24
N PHE A 653 9.57 10.68 -38.25
CA PHE A 653 10.93 10.81 -38.74
C PHE A 653 10.94 10.97 -40.26
N ASN A 654 11.64 11.96 -40.78
CA ASN A 654 11.75 12.17 -42.23
C ASN A 654 12.36 10.95 -42.93
N SER A 655 13.32 10.27 -42.28
CA SER A 655 13.92 9.03 -42.76
C SER A 655 12.95 7.85 -42.85
N ALA A 656 11.81 7.90 -42.14
CA ALA A 656 10.76 6.88 -42.24
C ALA A 656 9.82 7.12 -43.43
N ILE A 657 9.68 8.37 -43.88
CA ILE A 657 8.84 8.75 -45.03
C ILE A 657 9.66 8.68 -46.33
N GLN A 658 10.87 9.23 -46.31
CA GLN A 658 11.80 9.30 -47.43
C GLN A 658 13.00 8.41 -47.14
N GLN A 659 13.03 7.21 -47.73
CA GLN A 659 14.11 6.23 -47.52
C GLN A 659 15.49 6.75 -47.96
N THR A 660 15.54 7.74 -48.86
CA THR A 660 16.78 8.36 -49.32
C THR A 660 17.38 9.36 -48.33
N LYS A 661 16.65 9.74 -47.27
CA LYS A 661 17.10 10.75 -46.31
C LYS A 661 17.67 10.08 -45.06
N LEU A 662 19.00 10.13 -44.91
CA LEU A 662 19.70 9.41 -43.85
C LEU A 662 19.77 10.23 -42.56
N LEU A 663 19.42 9.59 -41.44
CA LEU A 663 19.64 10.12 -40.10
C LEU A 663 21.12 9.95 -39.74
N THR A 664 21.82 11.06 -39.49
CA THR A 664 23.26 11.06 -39.20
C THR A 664 23.53 11.18 -37.71
N GLN A 665 22.68 11.90 -36.98
CA GLN A 665 22.93 12.26 -35.60
C GLN A 665 21.63 12.46 -34.82
N VAL A 666 21.67 12.11 -33.53
CA VAL A 666 20.64 12.44 -32.55
C VAL A 666 21.24 13.35 -31.48
N ARG A 667 20.63 14.50 -31.26
CA ARG A 667 20.95 15.40 -30.16
C ARG A 667 19.88 15.30 -29.09
N VAL A 668 20.28 15.10 -27.84
CA VAL A 668 19.37 15.00 -26.70
C VAL A 668 19.59 16.20 -25.80
N TYR A 669 18.54 16.96 -25.55
CA TYR A 669 18.50 18.09 -24.64
C TYR A 669 17.98 17.61 -23.29
N HIS A 670 18.78 17.75 -22.24
CA HIS A 670 18.48 17.21 -20.91
C HIS A 670 19.20 17.98 -19.80
N GLY A 671 18.63 17.94 -18.61
CA GLY A 671 19.21 18.45 -17.36
C GLY A 671 18.94 17.47 -16.23
N PHE A 672 18.09 17.87 -15.27
CA PHE A 672 17.57 16.95 -14.25
C PHE A 672 16.58 15.91 -14.82
N ALA A 673 16.01 16.20 -16.00
CA ALA A 673 15.08 15.35 -16.75
C ALA A 673 15.30 15.56 -18.26
N LEU A 674 14.56 14.83 -19.09
CA LEU A 674 14.58 15.02 -20.54
C LEU A 674 13.83 16.31 -20.94
N ASP A 675 14.48 17.19 -21.71
CA ASP A 675 13.87 18.42 -22.24
C ASP A 675 13.43 18.29 -23.70
N GLY A 676 14.21 17.57 -24.53
CA GLY A 676 13.88 17.37 -25.94
C GLY A 676 14.86 16.45 -26.68
N ILE A 677 14.47 16.02 -27.88
CA ILE A 677 15.27 15.18 -28.77
C ILE A 677 15.23 15.82 -30.15
N GLU A 678 16.40 16.00 -30.76
CA GLU A 678 16.55 16.55 -32.09
C GLU A 678 17.26 15.55 -33.01
N LEU A 679 16.62 15.25 -34.13
CA LEU A 679 17.13 14.37 -35.16
C LEU A 679 17.75 15.20 -36.27
N VAL A 680 19.02 14.93 -36.61
CA VAL A 680 19.78 15.66 -37.64
C VAL A 680 20.04 14.72 -38.82
N TYR A 681 19.76 15.23 -40.02
CA TYR A 681 19.85 14.48 -41.27
C TYR A 681 21.08 14.92 -42.09
N GLU A 682 21.43 14.13 -43.10
CA GLU A 682 22.60 14.40 -43.97
C GLU A 682 22.54 15.74 -44.72
N ASP A 683 21.33 16.22 -45.03
CA ASP A 683 21.06 17.49 -45.72
C ASP A 683 21.13 18.71 -44.77
N SER A 684 21.67 18.52 -43.56
CA SER A 684 21.73 19.52 -42.48
C SER A 684 20.37 19.99 -41.95
N THR A 685 19.25 19.37 -42.39
CA THR A 685 17.95 19.63 -41.77
C THR A 685 17.82 18.89 -40.45
N SER A 686 16.94 19.37 -39.57
CA SER A 686 16.67 18.73 -38.29
C SER A 686 15.19 18.75 -37.90
N GLN A 687 14.79 17.80 -37.06
CA GLN A 687 13.46 17.73 -36.46
C GLN A 687 13.60 17.67 -34.93
N LEU A 688 13.02 18.65 -34.23
CA LEU A 688 13.04 18.74 -32.78
C LEU A 688 11.69 18.28 -32.21
N PHE A 689 11.76 17.39 -31.22
CA PHE A 689 10.65 17.00 -30.34
C PHE A 689 10.93 17.52 -28.93
N GLY A 690 10.03 18.32 -28.37
CA GLY A 690 10.23 18.96 -27.05
C GLY A 690 10.88 20.34 -27.14
N LYS A 691 11.91 20.61 -26.32
CA LYS A 691 12.61 21.91 -26.31
C LYS A 691 14.13 21.74 -26.18
N ARG A 692 14.88 22.74 -26.67
CA ARG A 692 16.32 22.87 -26.47
C ARG A 692 16.61 23.41 -25.06
N GLY A 693 16.36 22.58 -24.04
CA GLY A 693 16.53 22.92 -22.62
C GLY A 693 17.65 22.13 -21.93
N GLY A 694 17.97 22.51 -20.69
CA GLY A 694 18.94 21.79 -19.88
C GLY A 694 20.38 22.16 -20.21
N LYS A 695 21.21 21.16 -20.50
CA LYS A 695 22.62 21.31 -20.86
C LYS A 695 22.77 22.10 -22.18
N GLU A 696 23.61 23.14 -22.18
CA GLU A 696 23.92 23.92 -23.38
C GLU A 696 24.47 23.02 -24.50
N GLY A 697 23.94 23.20 -25.72
CA GLY A 697 24.29 22.40 -26.89
C GLY A 697 23.72 20.97 -26.92
N GLY A 698 23.16 20.47 -25.83
CA GLY A 698 22.68 19.09 -25.70
C GLY A 698 23.82 18.06 -25.66
N SER A 699 23.44 16.78 -25.61
CA SER A 699 24.36 15.65 -25.78
C SER A 699 24.17 15.02 -27.15
N GLU A 700 25.27 14.78 -27.85
CA GLU A 700 25.27 14.26 -29.22
C GLU A 700 25.49 12.75 -29.26
N PHE A 701 24.80 12.07 -30.17
CA PHE A 701 24.99 10.65 -30.49
C PHE A 701 24.97 10.45 -32.01
N ASN A 702 26.15 10.18 -32.59
CA ASN A 702 26.35 10.06 -34.03
C ASN A 702 26.12 8.61 -34.49
N LEU A 703 25.40 8.43 -35.60
CA LEU A 703 25.15 7.13 -36.23
C LEU A 703 26.20 6.83 -37.31
N ASP A 704 26.63 5.58 -37.41
CA ASP A 704 27.53 5.10 -38.46
C ASP A 704 26.74 4.84 -39.76
N THR A 705 26.60 5.89 -40.57
CA THR A 705 25.88 5.83 -41.85
C THR A 705 26.55 4.91 -42.87
N ARG A 706 27.89 4.72 -42.80
CA ARG A 706 28.62 3.82 -43.72
C ARG A 706 28.21 2.37 -43.53
N ARG A 707 27.85 2.01 -42.29
CA ARG A 707 27.37 0.67 -41.92
C ARG A 707 25.84 0.57 -41.93
N GLY A 708 25.14 1.61 -42.38
CA GLY A 708 23.68 1.66 -42.36
C GLY A 708 23.10 1.59 -40.95
N GLU A 709 23.77 2.18 -39.96
CA GLU A 709 23.27 2.19 -38.59
C GLU A 709 21.98 2.99 -38.46
N TYR A 710 20.95 2.39 -37.86
CA TYR A 710 19.67 3.03 -37.60
C TYR A 710 19.20 2.76 -36.17
N ILE A 711 18.25 3.57 -35.68
CA ILE A 711 17.68 3.44 -34.34
C ILE A 711 16.74 2.23 -34.30
N THR A 712 17.00 1.30 -33.39
CA THR A 712 16.17 0.11 -33.15
C THR A 712 15.28 0.23 -31.93
N GLY A 713 15.59 1.15 -31.00
CA GLY A 713 14.84 1.29 -29.76
C GLY A 713 15.33 2.44 -28.89
N PHE A 714 14.60 2.65 -27.80
CA PHE A 714 14.96 3.58 -26.74
C PHE A 714 14.87 2.89 -25.39
N TYR A 715 15.85 3.10 -24.53
CA TYR A 715 15.69 2.84 -23.11
C TYR A 715 15.24 4.13 -22.43
N VAL A 716 14.01 4.15 -21.92
CA VAL A 716 13.38 5.35 -21.35
C VAL A 716 13.21 5.15 -19.85
N ARG A 717 13.56 6.17 -19.08
CA ARG A 717 13.25 6.25 -17.66
C ARG A 717 12.08 7.20 -17.47
N SER A 718 10.99 6.73 -16.87
CA SER A 718 9.76 7.50 -16.77
C SER A 718 9.05 7.37 -15.43
N GLY A 719 8.43 8.45 -14.98
CA GLY A 719 7.54 8.53 -13.83
C GLY A 719 6.46 9.58 -14.09
N PHE A 720 6.47 10.68 -13.33
CA PHE A 720 5.61 11.85 -13.62
C PHE A 720 5.93 12.51 -14.98
N TRP A 721 7.20 12.45 -15.38
CA TRP A 721 7.73 12.87 -16.68
C TRP A 721 8.77 11.84 -17.18
N VAL A 722 9.43 12.14 -18.30
CA VAL A 722 10.57 11.34 -18.78
C VAL A 722 11.85 11.84 -18.10
N ASP A 723 12.39 11.04 -17.19
CA ASP A 723 13.59 11.35 -16.41
C ASP A 723 14.85 11.23 -17.26
N GLY A 724 14.93 10.24 -18.14
CA GLY A 724 16.08 10.06 -19.00
C GLY A 724 15.83 9.12 -20.17
N ILE A 725 16.71 9.18 -21.17
CA ILE A 725 16.63 8.36 -22.38
C ILE A 725 18.00 7.91 -22.84
N ALA A 726 18.10 6.66 -23.29
CA ALA A 726 19.24 6.14 -24.04
C ALA A 726 18.77 5.60 -25.40
N ILE A 727 19.61 5.80 -26.41
CA ILE A 727 19.36 5.42 -27.80
C ILE A 727 19.97 4.04 -28.05
N MET A 728 19.23 3.17 -28.72
CA MET A 728 19.67 1.83 -29.11
C MET A 728 19.66 1.71 -30.64
N THR A 729 20.68 1.05 -31.19
CA THR A 729 20.88 0.98 -32.65
C THR A 729 20.99 -0.44 -33.20
N SER A 730 20.93 -0.56 -34.53
CA SER A 730 21.05 -1.82 -35.26
C SER A 730 22.43 -2.48 -35.14
N LEU A 731 23.46 -1.73 -34.78
CA LEU A 731 24.81 -2.25 -34.52
C LEU A 731 25.00 -2.73 -33.07
N GLY A 732 23.94 -2.78 -32.27
CA GLY A 732 24.00 -3.16 -30.87
C GLY A 732 24.64 -2.10 -29.96
N ARG A 733 24.83 -0.86 -30.45
CA ARG A 733 25.30 0.24 -29.62
C ARG A 733 24.14 0.77 -28.77
N LYS A 734 24.45 1.10 -27.51
CA LYS A 734 23.55 1.79 -26.59
C LYS A 734 24.25 3.05 -26.08
N SER A 735 23.61 4.20 -26.19
CA SER A 735 24.13 5.44 -25.61
C SER A 735 24.09 5.38 -24.07
N PRO A 736 24.83 6.23 -23.35
CA PRO A 736 24.52 6.49 -21.94
C PRO A 736 23.10 7.03 -21.81
N VAL A 737 22.52 6.94 -20.61
CA VAL A 737 21.23 7.56 -20.31
C VAL A 737 21.45 9.07 -20.19
N PHE A 738 20.87 9.82 -21.10
CA PHE A 738 20.83 11.28 -21.09
C PHE A 738 19.65 11.74 -20.22
N GLY A 739 19.89 12.66 -19.29
CA GLY A 739 18.97 13.04 -18.21
C GLY A 739 19.30 12.33 -16.89
N ASN A 740 18.30 12.09 -16.05
CA ASN A 740 18.45 11.40 -14.78
C ASN A 740 18.42 9.87 -14.97
N ALA A 741 19.60 9.25 -14.94
CA ALA A 741 19.78 7.81 -15.07
C ALA A 741 19.16 6.97 -13.94
N ASN A 742 18.77 7.60 -12.83
CA ASN A 742 18.18 6.96 -11.65
C ASN A 742 16.72 7.40 -11.40
N GLY A 743 16.17 8.29 -12.22
CA GLY A 743 14.78 8.78 -12.05
C GLY A 743 13.77 7.80 -12.62
N GLY A 744 12.57 7.72 -12.05
CA GLY A 744 11.47 6.88 -12.58
C GLY A 744 11.79 5.38 -12.71
N SER A 745 10.89 4.65 -13.37
CA SER A 745 11.10 3.25 -13.77
C SER A 745 11.70 3.16 -15.17
N GLY A 746 12.58 2.19 -15.39
CA GLY A 746 13.24 1.97 -16.68
C GLY A 746 12.42 1.08 -17.60
N HIS A 747 12.40 1.41 -18.90
CA HIS A 747 11.59 0.76 -19.92
C HIS A 747 12.41 0.59 -21.20
N THR A 748 12.45 -0.61 -21.78
CA THR A 748 13.19 -0.86 -23.03
C THR A 748 12.24 -0.94 -24.22
N LEU A 749 11.97 0.20 -24.84
CA LEU A 749 11.09 0.31 -25.99
C LEU A 749 11.78 -0.20 -27.26
N ILE A 750 11.45 -1.42 -27.68
CA ILE A 750 11.84 -2.00 -28.96
C ILE A 750 10.57 -2.46 -29.66
N PRO A 751 10.32 -2.05 -30.93
CA PRO A 751 9.15 -2.49 -31.67
C PRO A 751 9.16 -4.01 -31.88
N PRO A 752 7.98 -4.64 -31.97
CA PRO A 752 7.89 -6.07 -32.20
C PRO A 752 8.47 -6.48 -33.57
N ARG A 753 8.82 -7.76 -33.72
CA ARG A 753 9.35 -8.29 -34.98
C ARG A 753 8.41 -7.97 -36.16
N GLY A 754 9.00 -7.49 -37.26
CA GLY A 754 8.25 -7.06 -38.44
C GLY A 754 7.88 -5.58 -38.46
N TYR A 755 8.15 -4.83 -37.39
CA TYR A 755 7.88 -3.40 -37.29
C TYR A 755 9.17 -2.61 -37.03
N CYS A 756 9.18 -1.35 -37.49
CA CYS A 756 10.28 -0.41 -37.26
C CYS A 756 9.76 0.89 -36.64
N ILE A 757 10.67 1.71 -36.11
CA ILE A 757 10.31 3.00 -35.52
C ILE A 757 10.09 4.02 -36.64
N ALA A 758 8.88 4.56 -36.73
CA ALA A 758 8.52 5.61 -37.68
C ALA A 758 8.53 7.02 -37.08
N GLY A 759 8.44 7.15 -35.75
CA GLY A 759 8.33 8.44 -35.07
C GLY A 759 8.20 8.32 -33.55
N VAL A 760 8.04 9.46 -32.90
CA VAL A 760 7.78 9.59 -31.46
C VAL A 760 6.54 10.44 -31.20
N THR A 761 5.77 10.09 -30.17
CA THR A 761 4.57 10.80 -29.74
C THR A 761 4.60 10.96 -28.21
N GLY A 762 4.09 12.06 -27.69
CA GLY A 762 4.12 12.34 -26.25
C GLY A 762 3.45 13.66 -25.90
N SER A 763 3.79 14.20 -24.74
CA SER A 763 3.21 15.45 -24.23
C SER A 763 4.29 16.41 -23.75
N ARG A 764 4.17 17.69 -24.10
CA ARG A 764 5.06 18.77 -23.68
C ARG A 764 4.37 19.74 -22.72
N ALA A 765 4.93 19.93 -21.54
CA ALA A 765 4.45 20.94 -20.58
C ALA A 765 4.80 22.37 -21.04
N VAL A 766 3.83 23.28 -21.01
CA VAL A 766 4.06 24.72 -21.27
C VAL A 766 4.33 25.43 -19.95
N GLU A 767 5.61 25.67 -19.64
CA GLU A 767 6.02 26.45 -18.44
C GLU A 767 5.76 27.96 -18.63
N LYS A 768 4.48 28.36 -18.62
CA LYS A 768 4.11 29.79 -18.70
C LYS A 768 4.53 30.55 -17.43
N GLN A 769 4.60 29.86 -16.30
CA GLN A 769 4.78 30.45 -14.97
C GLN A 769 6.26 30.62 -14.58
N LYS A 770 7.16 29.69 -14.97
CA LYS A 770 8.61 29.84 -14.72
C LYS A 770 9.29 30.87 -15.64
N LYS A 771 8.78 31.09 -16.86
CA LYS A 771 9.36 32.09 -17.77
C LYS A 771 9.16 33.52 -17.26
N LEU A 772 8.00 33.82 -16.70
CA LEU A 772 7.70 35.11 -16.05
C LEU A 772 8.52 35.34 -14.76
N LEU A 773 8.84 34.26 -14.03
CA LEU A 773 9.63 34.34 -12.79
C LEU A 773 11.15 34.37 -13.06
N ARG A 774 11.63 33.83 -14.18
CA ARG A 774 13.07 33.76 -14.51
C ARG A 774 13.58 34.94 -15.35
N GLU A 775 12.74 35.65 -16.10
CA GLU A 775 13.18 36.76 -16.96
C GLU A 775 13.48 38.08 -16.23
N ASN A 776 13.29 38.19 -14.90
CA ASN A 776 13.64 39.42 -14.15
C ASN A 776 14.36 39.12 -12.82
N THR A 777 15.61 38.68 -12.93
CA THR A 777 16.59 38.83 -11.83
C THR A 777 17.15 40.25 -11.89
N GLY A 778 16.57 41.17 -11.10
CA GLY A 778 17.03 42.55 -10.96
C GLY A 778 16.43 43.22 -9.72
N HIS A 779 17.30 43.70 -8.82
CA HIS A 779 17.07 43.93 -7.40
C HIS A 779 16.12 45.09 -7.01
N PHE A 780 15.28 45.64 -7.90
CA PHE A 780 14.38 46.79 -7.59
C PHE A 780 13.06 46.80 -8.39
N SER A 781 12.44 45.64 -8.65
CA SER A 781 11.25 45.56 -9.52
C SER A 781 9.94 45.08 -8.85
N MET A 782 9.84 44.96 -7.53
CA MET A 782 8.55 44.61 -6.89
C MET A 782 7.58 45.81 -6.95
N ILE A 783 8.07 47.03 -6.79
CA ILE A 783 7.27 48.27 -6.86
C ILE A 783 6.80 48.56 -8.30
N LYS A 784 7.57 48.17 -9.32
CA LYS A 784 7.16 48.30 -10.74
C LYS A 784 6.12 47.25 -11.18
N MET A 785 5.93 46.19 -10.39
CA MET A 785 4.93 45.14 -10.63
C MET A 785 3.55 45.44 -10.02
N LEU A 786 3.45 46.36 -9.06
CA LEU A 786 2.16 46.77 -8.51
C LEU A 786 1.40 47.59 -9.54
N HIS A 787 0.33 47.01 -10.09
CA HIS A 787 -0.65 47.80 -10.81
C HIS A 787 -1.39 48.73 -9.85
N LEU A 788 -2.02 49.78 -10.38
CA LEU A 788 -2.76 50.76 -9.58
C LEU A 788 -3.84 50.10 -8.68
N ALA A 789 -4.42 48.98 -9.13
CA ALA A 789 -5.36 48.19 -8.32
C ALA A 789 -4.65 47.55 -7.11
N ASP A 790 -3.50 46.89 -7.32
CA ASP A 790 -2.72 46.24 -6.25
C ASP A 790 -2.24 47.25 -5.18
N LEU A 791 -1.98 48.50 -5.58
CA LEU A 791 -1.65 49.58 -4.63
C LEU A 791 -2.87 49.97 -3.77
N ILE A 792 -4.07 50.00 -4.35
CA ILE A 792 -5.31 50.30 -3.63
C ILE A 792 -5.64 49.14 -2.67
N THR A 793 -5.44 47.90 -3.10
CA THR A 793 -5.54 46.71 -2.23
C THR A 793 -4.57 46.76 -1.06
N ALA A 794 -3.33 47.24 -1.28
CA ALA A 794 -2.39 47.47 -0.19
C ALA A 794 -2.87 48.54 0.81
N LEU A 795 -3.67 49.53 0.37
CA LEU A 795 -4.31 50.51 1.26
C LEU A 795 -5.43 49.88 2.11
N ASN A 796 -6.16 48.89 1.59
CA ASN A 796 -7.07 48.06 2.39
C ASN A 796 -6.28 47.36 3.52
N GLY A 797 -5.23 46.61 3.16
CA GLY A 797 -4.37 45.93 4.15
C GLY A 797 -3.74 46.90 5.17
N PHE A 798 -3.33 48.09 4.73
CA PHE A 798 -2.84 49.16 5.61
C PHE A 798 -3.89 49.60 6.63
N CYS A 799 -5.15 49.76 6.22
CA CYS A 799 -6.25 50.08 7.14
C CYS A 799 -6.46 48.98 8.18
N GLY A 800 -6.42 47.71 7.78
CA GLY A 800 -6.48 46.59 8.72
C GLY A 800 -5.34 46.60 9.74
N VAL A 801 -4.10 46.79 9.30
CA VAL A 801 -2.95 46.88 10.21
C VAL A 801 -3.08 48.07 11.17
N MET A 802 -3.52 49.24 10.69
CA MET A 802 -3.74 50.42 11.53
C MET A 802 -4.88 50.22 12.53
N SER A 803 -5.90 49.44 12.19
CA SER A 803 -6.95 49.04 13.12
C SER A 803 -6.39 48.18 14.26
N ILE A 804 -5.54 47.20 13.93
CA ILE A 804 -4.88 46.32 14.91
C ILE A 804 -3.95 47.14 15.82
N PHE A 805 -3.09 47.99 15.27
CA PHE A 805 -2.19 48.83 16.07
C PHE A 805 -2.96 49.80 16.99
N SER A 806 -4.07 50.35 16.52
CA SER A 806 -4.93 51.20 17.34
C SER A 806 -5.59 50.41 18.48
N SER A 807 -6.01 49.17 18.22
CA SER A 807 -6.54 48.25 19.24
C SER A 807 -5.48 47.91 20.30
N MET A 808 -4.25 47.59 19.88
CA MET A 808 -3.14 47.32 20.79
C MET A 808 -2.76 48.56 21.61
N ARG A 809 -2.76 49.74 20.99
CA ARG A 809 -2.46 51.01 21.68
C ARG A 809 -3.51 51.36 22.74
N TYR A 810 -4.77 51.01 22.51
CA TYR A 810 -5.81 51.10 23.54
C TYR A 810 -5.54 50.15 24.71
N CYS A 811 -5.15 48.89 24.44
CA CYS A 811 -4.81 47.93 25.50
C CYS A 811 -3.61 48.34 26.37
N LEU A 812 -2.64 49.06 25.79
CA LEU A 812 -1.43 49.52 26.49
C LEU A 812 -1.61 50.90 27.17
N GLY A 813 -2.64 51.65 26.80
CA GLY A 813 -2.91 52.99 27.30
C GLY A 813 -3.88 53.01 28.49
N PRO A 814 -4.14 54.19 29.07
CA PRO A 814 -5.16 54.31 30.12
C PRO A 814 -6.56 53.98 29.55
N PRO A 815 -7.42 53.25 30.29
CA PRO A 815 -8.76 52.85 29.84
C PRO A 815 -9.71 54.01 29.45
N SER A 816 -9.37 55.25 29.85
CA SER A 816 -10.11 56.46 29.50
C SER A 816 -9.77 57.01 28.10
N ALA A 817 -8.75 56.49 27.43
CA ALA A 817 -8.28 56.94 26.11
C ALA A 817 -9.08 56.29 24.95
N TYR A 818 -10.40 56.50 24.93
CA TYR A 818 -11.30 55.97 23.90
C TYR A 818 -10.92 56.34 22.46
N GLY A 819 -10.10 57.38 22.25
CA GLY A 819 -9.67 57.82 20.92
C GLY A 819 -8.98 56.72 20.10
N ASN A 820 -8.16 55.88 20.73
CA ASN A 820 -7.50 54.76 20.03
C ASN A 820 -8.50 53.65 19.65
N LEU A 821 -9.52 53.42 20.48
CA LEU A 821 -10.55 52.43 20.21
C LEU A 821 -11.49 52.90 19.08
N TRP A 822 -11.84 54.18 19.06
CA TRP A 822 -12.56 54.80 17.95
C TRP A 822 -11.77 54.76 16.64
N ALA A 823 -10.46 55.03 16.69
CA ALA A 823 -9.58 54.89 15.53
C ALA A 823 -9.56 53.45 15.00
N ALA A 824 -9.42 52.46 15.89
CA ALA A 824 -9.47 51.04 15.53
C ALA A 824 -10.75 50.67 14.78
N LEU A 825 -11.91 51.12 15.28
CA LEU A 825 -13.22 50.85 14.68
C LEU A 825 -13.44 51.63 13.37
N ALA A 826 -12.84 52.81 13.23
CA ALA A 826 -12.98 53.65 12.02
C ALA A 826 -12.15 53.14 10.83
N PHE A 827 -10.99 52.53 11.06
CA PHE A 827 -10.13 52.05 9.95
C PHE A 827 -10.75 50.90 9.15
N MET A 828 -11.57 50.03 9.76
CA MET A 828 -12.20 48.91 9.05
C MET A 828 -13.15 49.35 7.91
N PRO A 829 -14.08 50.31 8.09
CA PRO A 829 -14.90 50.82 6.98
C PRO A 829 -14.08 51.60 5.93
N PHE A 830 -12.94 52.21 6.29
CA PHE A 830 -12.00 52.74 5.29
C PHE A 830 -11.34 51.63 4.48
N GLY A 831 -11.02 50.49 5.10
CA GLY A 831 -10.55 49.29 4.38
C GLY A 831 -11.54 48.83 3.31
N LEU A 832 -12.85 48.81 3.63
CA LEU A 832 -13.91 48.44 2.68
C LEU A 832 -14.03 49.43 1.52
N PHE A 833 -13.82 50.71 1.80
CA PHE A 833 -13.80 51.72 0.75
C PHE A 833 -12.68 51.45 -0.28
N PHE A 834 -11.48 51.08 0.19
CA PHE A 834 -10.36 50.76 -0.69
C PHE A 834 -10.55 49.43 -1.44
N ASP A 835 -11.05 48.39 -0.78
CA ASP A 835 -11.46 47.11 -1.40
C ASP A 835 -12.45 47.34 -2.56
N PHE A 836 -13.50 48.13 -2.33
CA PHE A 836 -14.45 48.44 -3.40
C PHE A 836 -13.82 49.23 -4.58
N MET A 837 -12.84 50.09 -4.28
CA MET A 837 -12.15 50.88 -5.29
C MET A 837 -11.20 50.04 -6.14
N ASP A 838 -10.45 49.10 -5.57
CA ASP A 838 -9.55 48.24 -6.35
C ASP A 838 -10.34 47.38 -7.35
N GLY A 839 -11.50 46.85 -6.95
CA GLY A 839 -12.36 46.04 -7.78
C GLY A 839 -12.99 46.83 -8.94
N LYS A 840 -13.17 48.15 -8.77
CA LYS A 840 -13.57 49.06 -9.86
C LYS A 840 -12.39 49.38 -10.79
N VAL A 841 -11.21 49.65 -10.25
CA VAL A 841 -10.01 49.99 -11.04
C VAL A 841 -9.52 48.79 -11.86
N ALA A 842 -9.56 47.58 -11.30
CA ALA A 842 -9.22 46.33 -11.99
C ALA A 842 -10.16 46.07 -13.19
N ARG A 843 -11.48 46.29 -13.01
CA ARG A 843 -12.47 46.17 -14.09
C ARG A 843 -12.31 47.22 -15.18
N TRP A 844 -12.04 48.47 -14.80
CA TRP A 844 -11.79 49.56 -15.76
C TRP A 844 -10.56 49.28 -16.64
N ARG A 845 -9.50 48.67 -16.07
CA ARG A 845 -8.24 48.38 -16.79
C ARG A 845 -8.22 47.05 -17.55
N LYS A 846 -9.25 46.20 -17.46
CA LYS A 846 -9.34 44.87 -18.11
C LYS A 846 -8.10 43.98 -17.91
N LYS A 847 -7.35 44.18 -16.82
CA LYS A 847 -6.17 43.40 -16.46
C LYS A 847 -6.32 42.93 -15.01
N SER A 848 -6.51 41.63 -14.80
CA SER A 848 -6.46 40.99 -13.49
C SER A 848 -5.19 40.15 -13.40
N SER A 849 -4.31 40.44 -12.44
CA SER A 849 -3.13 39.61 -12.17
C SER A 849 -3.50 38.55 -11.13
N LEU A 850 -2.94 37.34 -11.24
CA LEU A 850 -3.09 36.29 -10.21
C LEU A 850 -2.47 36.74 -8.87
N MET A 851 -1.39 37.51 -8.92
CA MET A 851 -0.76 38.10 -7.74
C MET A 851 -1.68 39.08 -7.01
N GLY A 852 -2.44 39.90 -7.74
CA GLY A 852 -3.41 40.84 -7.16
C GLY A 852 -4.58 40.13 -6.47
N GLN A 853 -5.03 38.99 -6.99
CA GLN A 853 -6.10 38.19 -6.37
C GLN A 853 -5.68 37.58 -5.02
N GLU A 854 -4.45 37.08 -4.93
CA GLU A 854 -3.92 36.56 -3.66
C GLU A 854 -3.64 37.71 -2.68
N LEU A 855 -3.16 38.86 -3.17
CA LEU A 855 -2.93 40.05 -2.35
C LEU A 855 -4.24 40.61 -1.76
N ASP A 856 -5.31 40.60 -2.55
CA ASP A 856 -6.67 40.99 -2.15
C ASP A 856 -7.21 40.12 -1.03
N SER A 857 -7.10 38.80 -1.19
CA SER A 857 -7.51 37.84 -0.15
C SER A 857 -6.73 38.02 1.16
N LEU A 858 -5.42 38.29 1.07
CA LEU A 858 -4.60 38.55 2.26
C LEU A 858 -4.96 39.87 2.95
N ALA A 859 -5.21 40.93 2.18
CA ALA A 859 -5.64 42.22 2.72
C ALA A 859 -7.02 42.11 3.41
N ASP A 860 -7.96 41.41 2.79
CA ASP A 860 -9.30 41.17 3.34
C ASP A 860 -9.28 40.36 4.64
N LEU A 861 -8.42 39.35 4.74
CA LEU A 861 -8.25 38.61 5.99
C LEU A 861 -7.79 39.52 7.12
N VAL A 862 -6.84 40.42 6.85
CA VAL A 862 -6.31 41.35 7.87
C VAL A 862 -7.39 42.38 8.26
N SER A 863 -8.05 43.00 7.28
CA SER A 863 -9.03 44.07 7.51
C SER A 863 -10.37 43.60 8.08
N PHE A 864 -10.85 42.41 7.69
CA PHE A 864 -12.19 41.94 8.03
C PHE A 864 -12.23 40.65 8.84
N GLY A 865 -11.10 39.94 8.96
CA GLY A 865 -10.96 38.79 9.86
C GLY A 865 -10.22 39.18 11.14
N VAL A 866 -8.97 39.59 11.01
CA VAL A 866 -8.08 39.84 12.17
C VAL A 866 -8.42 41.14 12.90
N SER A 867 -8.69 42.23 12.17
CA SER A 867 -8.97 43.54 12.78
C SER A 867 -10.21 43.55 13.68
N PRO A 868 -11.37 42.98 13.29
CA PRO A 868 -12.53 42.89 14.18
C PRO A 868 -12.25 42.05 15.44
N ALA A 869 -11.49 40.96 15.31
CA ALA A 869 -11.12 40.12 16.45
C ALA A 869 -10.18 40.86 17.42
N ALA A 870 -9.21 41.62 16.89
CA ALA A 870 -8.33 42.46 17.68
C ALA A 870 -9.10 43.60 18.38
N ALA A 871 -10.07 44.22 17.71
CA ALA A 871 -10.93 45.24 18.30
C ALA A 871 -11.82 44.67 19.40
N ALA A 872 -12.37 43.46 19.24
CA ALA A 872 -13.12 42.75 20.28
C ALA A 872 -12.29 42.48 21.53
N PHE A 873 -11.06 41.98 21.36
CA PHE A 873 -10.12 41.80 22.46
C PHE A 873 -9.81 43.14 23.17
N ALA A 874 -9.65 44.22 22.41
CA ALA A 874 -9.42 45.54 22.97
C ALA A 874 -10.62 46.07 23.78
N VAL A 875 -11.85 45.85 23.28
CA VAL A 875 -13.12 46.23 23.92
C VAL A 875 -13.36 45.50 25.25
N GLY A 876 -12.84 44.29 25.43
CA GLY A 876 -12.89 43.57 26.71
C GLY A 876 -13.09 42.05 26.65
N LEU A 877 -13.23 41.47 25.45
CA LEU A 877 -13.35 40.02 25.24
C LEU A 877 -11.98 39.32 25.41
N ARG A 878 -11.57 39.10 26.67
CA ARG A 878 -10.20 38.69 27.04
C ARG A 878 -10.09 37.37 27.78
N THR A 879 -11.19 36.62 27.90
CA THR A 879 -11.13 35.34 28.60
C THR A 879 -10.44 34.27 27.72
N PRO A 880 -9.94 33.16 28.31
CA PRO A 880 -9.34 32.07 27.53
C PRO A 880 -10.28 31.50 26.46
N VAL A 881 -11.58 31.42 26.76
CA VAL A 881 -12.59 30.95 25.81
C VAL A 881 -12.90 32.01 24.76
N ASP A 882 -12.93 33.29 25.11
CA ASP A 882 -13.09 34.37 24.13
C ASP A 882 -11.97 34.33 23.08
N HIS A 883 -10.72 34.10 23.51
CA HIS A 883 -9.58 33.97 22.59
C HIS A 883 -9.76 32.81 21.62
N LEU A 884 -10.24 31.66 22.10
CA LEU A 884 -10.51 30.50 21.27
C LEU A 884 -11.59 30.81 20.23
N LEU A 885 -12.69 31.44 20.65
CA LEU A 885 -13.84 31.73 19.79
C LEU A 885 -13.56 32.87 18.80
N LEU A 886 -12.79 33.89 19.19
CA LEU A 886 -12.28 34.91 18.26
C LEU A 886 -11.29 34.32 17.25
N SER A 887 -10.42 33.40 17.68
CA SER A 887 -9.52 32.67 16.77
C SER A 887 -10.30 31.81 15.78
N PHE A 888 -11.37 31.14 16.23
CA PHE A 888 -12.27 30.39 15.37
C PHE A 888 -12.88 31.27 14.27
N PHE A 889 -13.34 32.47 14.59
CA PHE A 889 -13.84 33.43 13.61
C PHE A 889 -12.78 33.79 12.55
N VAL A 890 -11.54 34.08 12.94
CA VAL A 890 -10.45 34.37 12.00
C VAL A 890 -10.15 33.16 11.10
N LEU A 891 -10.14 31.94 11.66
CA LEU A 891 -9.93 30.70 10.88
C LEU A 891 -11.08 30.41 9.90
N CYS A 892 -12.32 30.75 10.26
CA CYS A 892 -13.45 30.72 9.35
C CYS A 892 -13.26 31.69 8.18
N GLY A 893 -12.82 32.93 8.45
CA GLY A 893 -12.48 33.92 7.43
C GLY A 893 -11.35 33.46 6.49
N LEU A 894 -10.28 32.88 7.05
CA LEU A 894 -9.17 32.31 6.27
C LEU A 894 -9.65 31.18 5.35
N THR A 895 -10.42 30.24 5.89
CA THR A 895 -10.97 29.10 5.13
C THR A 895 -11.92 29.56 4.03
N ARG A 896 -12.73 30.59 4.31
CA ARG A 896 -13.63 31.21 3.33
C ARG A 896 -12.88 31.78 2.14
N LEU A 897 -11.81 32.56 2.38
CA LEU A 897 -11.00 33.19 1.35
C LEU A 897 -10.21 32.16 0.52
N ALA A 898 -9.59 31.18 1.19
CA ALA A 898 -8.90 30.07 0.51
C ALA A 898 -9.86 29.28 -0.41
N ARG A 899 -11.08 29.00 0.07
CA ARG A 899 -12.12 28.35 -0.74
C ARG A 899 -12.59 29.22 -1.90
N PHE A 900 -12.68 30.54 -1.71
CA PHE A 900 -13.03 31.46 -2.79
C PHE A 900 -11.97 31.46 -3.90
N ASN A 901 -10.69 31.53 -3.56
CA ASN A 901 -9.60 31.50 -4.55
C ASN A 901 -9.59 30.19 -5.36
N ILE A 902 -9.90 29.06 -4.72
CA ILE A 902 -9.94 27.74 -5.40
C ILE A 902 -11.24 27.55 -6.21
N THR A 903 -12.39 28.04 -5.73
CA THR A 903 -13.68 27.86 -6.44
C THR A 903 -13.83 28.80 -7.64
N VAL A 904 -13.27 30.02 -7.60
CA VAL A 904 -13.26 30.93 -8.77
C VAL A 904 -12.55 30.30 -9.99
N ALA A 905 -11.60 29.39 -9.77
CA ALA A 905 -10.92 28.64 -10.83
C ALA A 905 -11.76 27.48 -11.42
N ASN A 906 -12.76 26.97 -10.68
CA ASN A 906 -13.43 25.70 -10.97
C ASN A 906 -14.97 25.75 -11.06
N VAL A 907 -15.61 26.91 -10.89
CA VAL A 907 -17.08 27.03 -10.99
C VAL A 907 -17.52 27.07 -12.48
N PRO A 908 -18.45 26.18 -12.92
CA PRO A 908 -19.04 26.21 -14.25
C PRO A 908 -19.75 27.55 -14.51
N LYS A 909 -19.51 28.15 -15.67
CA LYS A 909 -20.18 29.38 -16.11
C LYS A 909 -21.38 29.01 -16.97
N ASP A 910 -22.56 29.58 -16.71
CA ASP A 910 -23.71 29.47 -17.62
C ASP A 910 -23.38 30.08 -19.00
N ALA A 911 -24.20 29.81 -20.03
CA ALA A 911 -23.97 30.25 -21.42
C ALA A 911 -23.86 31.78 -21.62
N SER A 912 -24.09 32.60 -20.58
CA SER A 912 -23.84 34.05 -20.55
C SER A 912 -22.67 34.48 -19.64
N GLY A 913 -21.95 33.55 -19.02
CA GLY A 913 -20.69 33.80 -18.32
C GLY A 913 -20.78 34.27 -16.87
N LYS A 914 -21.95 34.25 -16.21
CA LYS A 914 -22.11 34.71 -14.80
C LYS A 914 -22.50 33.57 -13.85
N SER A 915 -21.83 33.50 -12.70
CA SER A 915 -22.17 32.61 -11.57
C SER A 915 -23.39 33.16 -10.80
N GLN A 916 -24.44 32.37 -10.58
CA GLN A 916 -25.73 32.88 -10.08
C GLN A 916 -25.81 33.19 -8.57
N TYR A 917 -24.91 32.66 -7.72
CA TYR A 917 -24.96 32.88 -6.27
C TYR A 917 -23.57 32.82 -5.62
N PHE A 918 -23.43 33.43 -4.43
CA PHE A 918 -22.35 33.16 -3.49
C PHE A 918 -22.83 32.17 -2.43
N GLU A 919 -22.10 31.09 -2.17
CA GLU A 919 -22.30 30.26 -0.98
C GLU A 919 -21.62 30.92 0.22
N GLY A 920 -22.36 31.18 1.30
CA GLY A 920 -21.87 31.82 2.53
C GLY A 920 -21.77 33.35 2.48
N THR A 921 -21.69 34.00 3.64
CA THR A 921 -21.57 35.46 3.73
C THR A 921 -20.19 35.97 3.27
N PRO A 922 -20.10 37.17 2.64
CA PRO A 922 -18.84 37.84 2.37
C PRO A 922 -18.09 38.20 3.65
N ILE A 923 -16.75 38.15 3.65
CA ILE A 923 -15.96 38.51 4.84
C ILE A 923 -16.21 39.95 5.33
N PRO A 924 -16.49 40.98 4.48
CA PRO A 924 -16.79 42.32 4.96
C PRO A 924 -18.09 42.45 5.76
N THR A 925 -18.93 41.42 5.82
CA THR A 925 -20.09 41.40 6.72
C THR A 925 -19.70 41.53 8.19
N SER A 926 -18.44 41.26 8.56
CA SER A 926 -17.89 41.49 9.90
C SER A 926 -17.92 42.96 10.33
N LEU A 927 -18.06 43.92 9.39
CA LEU A 927 -18.28 45.33 9.71
C LEU A 927 -19.57 45.58 10.50
N SER A 928 -20.58 44.72 10.36
CA SER A 928 -21.79 44.79 11.18
C SER A 928 -21.46 44.60 12.67
N ILE A 929 -20.51 43.71 12.98
CA ILE A 929 -20.01 43.48 14.33
C ILE A 929 -19.15 44.66 14.79
N ALA A 930 -18.31 45.22 13.90
CA ALA A 930 -17.55 46.44 14.21
C ALA A 930 -18.46 47.63 14.54
N ALA A 931 -19.56 47.82 13.81
CA ALA A 931 -20.55 48.86 14.10
C ALA A 931 -21.25 48.64 15.44
N LEU A 932 -21.54 47.38 15.80
CA LEU A 932 -22.10 47.02 17.10
C LEU A 932 -21.12 47.32 18.24
N MET A 933 -19.83 47.00 18.07
CA MET A 933 -18.78 47.36 19.03
C MET A 933 -18.64 48.89 19.16
N ALA A 934 -18.76 49.65 18.08
CA ALA A 934 -18.77 51.12 18.14
C ALA A 934 -19.95 51.66 18.96
N TYR A 935 -21.11 51.00 18.86
CA TYR A 935 -22.25 51.31 19.72
C TYR A 935 -21.98 51.00 21.19
N TRP A 936 -21.33 49.88 21.50
CA TRP A 936 -20.91 49.54 22.87
C TRP A 936 -19.97 50.60 23.45
N VAL A 937 -18.98 51.03 22.68
CA VAL A 937 -18.06 52.12 23.07
C VAL A 937 -18.84 53.40 23.35
N LYS A 938 -19.81 53.78 22.49
CA LYS A 938 -20.66 54.96 22.71
C LYS A 938 -21.50 54.89 23.99
N LYS A 939 -21.94 53.68 24.38
CA LYS A 939 -22.72 53.45 25.60
C LYS A 939 -21.87 53.23 26.86
N GLY A 940 -20.54 53.20 26.72
CA GLY A 940 -19.64 52.87 27.82
C GLY A 940 -19.64 51.39 28.20
N TRP A 941 -20.18 50.51 27.36
CA TRP A 941 -20.27 49.07 27.58
C TRP A 941 -18.98 48.38 27.14
N ILE A 942 -17.89 48.65 27.86
CA ILE A 942 -16.56 48.12 27.58
C ILE A 942 -15.97 47.53 28.86
N LEU A 943 -14.97 46.66 28.72
CA LEU A 943 -14.30 45.97 29.83
C LEU A 943 -15.35 45.28 30.73
N ASP A 944 -15.38 45.60 32.02
CA ASP A 944 -16.27 44.98 33.00
C ASP A 944 -17.77 45.26 32.75
N ASN A 945 -18.09 46.25 31.90
CA ASN A 945 -19.47 46.64 31.57
C ASN A 945 -19.96 46.08 30.22
N LEU A 946 -19.35 44.99 29.73
CA LEU A 946 -19.79 44.36 28.49
C LEU A 946 -21.23 43.80 28.61
N PRO A 947 -22.02 43.87 27.52
CA PRO A 947 -23.38 43.35 27.54
C PRO A 947 -23.37 41.84 27.85
N LEU A 948 -24.35 41.38 28.63
CA LEU A 948 -24.51 39.99 29.09
C LEU A 948 -23.46 39.51 30.12
N GLY A 949 -22.49 40.34 30.48
CA GLY A 949 -21.48 40.04 31.51
C GLY A 949 -20.61 38.81 31.19
N VAL A 950 -19.90 38.33 32.20
CA VAL A 950 -19.07 37.12 32.13
C VAL A 950 -19.85 35.92 32.65
N TRP A 951 -19.88 34.82 31.88
CA TRP A 951 -20.44 33.54 32.32
C TRP A 951 -19.32 32.61 32.81
N ALA A 952 -19.67 31.71 33.73
CA ALA A 952 -18.74 30.73 34.33
C ALA A 952 -17.49 31.35 34.98
N GLN A 953 -17.65 32.54 35.57
CA GLN A 953 -16.58 33.33 36.19
C GLN A 953 -15.83 32.51 37.27
N GLY A 954 -14.50 32.54 37.24
CA GLY A 954 -13.65 31.80 38.18
C GLY A 954 -13.38 30.34 37.81
N THR A 955 -13.89 29.87 36.66
CA THR A 955 -13.52 28.57 36.07
C THR A 955 -12.62 28.76 34.84
N MET A 956 -11.91 27.71 34.40
CA MET A 956 -11.14 27.77 33.15
C MET A 956 -12.01 27.96 31.89
N PHE A 957 -13.35 27.90 32.03
CA PHE A 957 -14.32 28.07 30.95
C PHE A 957 -15.03 29.43 30.99
N GLU A 958 -14.48 30.41 31.71
CA GLU A 958 -15.01 31.77 31.74
C GLU A 958 -15.07 32.38 30.32
N PHE A 959 -16.22 32.99 29.95
CA PHE A 959 -16.43 33.60 28.62
C PHE A 959 -17.50 34.68 28.61
N HIS A 960 -17.43 35.59 27.64
CA HIS A 960 -18.46 36.59 27.40
C HIS A 960 -19.47 36.05 26.37
N PRO A 961 -20.78 35.92 26.67
CA PRO A 961 -21.76 35.41 25.72
C PRO A 961 -21.82 36.18 24.40
N VAL A 962 -21.49 37.48 24.42
CA VAL A 962 -21.44 38.33 23.22
C VAL A 962 -20.39 37.90 22.20
N VAL A 963 -19.38 37.08 22.58
CA VAL A 963 -18.44 36.45 21.64
C VAL A 963 -19.15 35.49 20.67
N GLY A 964 -20.32 34.97 21.05
CA GLY A 964 -21.14 34.12 20.19
C GLY A 964 -21.54 34.78 18.87
N LEU A 965 -21.55 36.12 18.79
CA LEU A 965 -21.76 36.87 17.54
C LEU A 965 -20.65 36.62 16.52
N PHE A 966 -19.39 36.50 16.96
CA PHE A 966 -18.25 36.18 16.11
C PHE A 966 -18.31 34.73 15.63
N VAL A 967 -18.72 33.81 16.51
CA VAL A 967 -18.93 32.40 16.13
C VAL A 967 -20.02 32.27 15.09
N LEU A 968 -21.17 32.92 15.31
CA LEU A 968 -22.28 32.94 14.36
C LEU A 968 -21.83 33.51 13.01
N SER A 969 -21.12 34.63 13.01
CA SER A 969 -20.59 35.22 11.77
C SER A 969 -19.61 34.28 11.05
N GLY A 970 -18.68 33.63 11.77
CA GLY A 970 -17.75 32.65 11.19
C GLY A 970 -18.45 31.42 10.59
N VAL A 971 -19.49 30.90 11.25
CA VAL A 971 -20.33 29.81 10.73
C VAL A 971 -21.08 30.27 9.47
N LEU A 972 -21.65 31.48 9.47
CA LEU A 972 -22.35 32.03 8.31
C LEU A 972 -21.41 32.27 7.12
N MET A 973 -20.13 32.58 7.34
CA MET A 973 -19.12 32.72 6.27
C MET A 973 -18.79 31.37 5.61
N THR A 974 -18.75 30.29 6.38
CA THR A 974 -18.34 28.95 5.91
C THR A 974 -19.51 28.06 5.46
N SER A 975 -20.75 28.48 5.72
CA SER A 975 -21.96 27.72 5.40
C SER A 975 -22.16 27.48 3.90
N LYS A 976 -22.43 26.22 3.52
CA LYS A 976 -22.82 25.81 2.16
C LYS A 976 -24.31 26.01 1.87
N THR A 977 -25.13 26.21 2.90
CA THR A 977 -26.59 26.25 2.77
C THR A 977 -27.09 27.66 2.44
N ILE A 978 -26.32 28.69 2.78
CA ILE A 978 -26.69 30.09 2.56
C ILE A 978 -26.25 30.51 1.16
N HIS A 979 -27.23 30.90 0.34
CA HIS A 979 -27.02 31.35 -1.02
C HIS A 979 -27.35 32.85 -1.09
N ILE A 980 -26.35 33.70 -1.26
CA ILE A 980 -26.54 35.15 -1.39
C ILE A 980 -26.50 35.51 -2.88
N PRO A 981 -27.55 36.12 -3.44
CA PRO A 981 -27.58 36.51 -4.85
C PRO A 981 -26.51 37.58 -5.12
N LYS A 982 -25.83 37.49 -6.28
CA LYS A 982 -24.89 38.53 -6.70
C LYS A 982 -25.66 39.79 -7.11
N PRO A 983 -25.28 41.00 -6.65
CA PRO A 983 -25.83 42.25 -7.15
C PRO A 983 -25.44 42.54 -8.61
#